data_AF-A0A640QL46-F1
#
_entry.id   AF-A0A640QL46-F1
#
_cell.length_a   1.000
_cell.length_b   1.000
_cell.length_c   1.000
_cell.angle_alpha   90.00
_cell.angle_beta   90.00
_cell.angle_gamma   90.00
#
_symmetry.space_group_name_H-M   'P 1'
#
loop_
_entity.id
_entity.type
_entity.pdbx_description
1 polymer ?
#
loop_
_entity_poly.entity_id
_entity_poly.type
_entity_poly.pdbx_seq_one_letter_code
_entity_poly.pdbx_strand_id
1 'polypeptide(L)'
;MSGAPTYDIGQRVSAKGLPQISVKTIVRDSQNFIWIGTENGLARFDGRNFEFFNTVNTPELGSNWIEGLFLDDIGDVWIATRIGLVRYSNGEFSAIASDLNGEPVQLIVSSKKDRAWAITTSLWKIQKNTLQKTKAIAEQIYHPVYHNRHLWFIDEANNLLQASVGASIDIDCRYQLGLKTPVDGLIVKQNAAFILSKTSLHRYEVSSANCGIEKIERLDDLEIASIHNSHSDGIVAVTNKGALFDVDTSGSGVRKALTDYLDKAALMDDGVLFDDNGTWFLGSKTKGLHLYWPTSVKRVGQSQDISQSRVWSFFATEGNLYAATDSGVFVTNDGEQWRLLISADELEGNSAYSFFTDSNDYWVGTRNGLYIRSTEDAFSRSDVQLEGLQINTLYADENVVYVATTKGLFSFDGMDVSSIPTFESQSVRSILKTKNEVLWVGTEAGLFKKENGVWAEVDVLNSGNIFVSSLLEYGDGQLLVATYGKGLFLLDNNSWQAFNVKNGLPFQDLFAIQIRDNKLWLSGASGIASIPLSELGNKQLTSDVILRDDGTFSARSDLRCCNGAGNHRTIVFKDKLYLPTLEGVLSVGDTIAPMHNGQTTITGVYVEGVRLNQKYEKLNLGRKQNAEVDFSVATFSSETIPEYRYRLDSSDWVYAGHREEAFLAKLPAGETRFEVSSKINGAGWSTPDSVIFYVEPHWWESSLAKALGLLATVAMLYALYLHRIARFRRRNELLEARVKERTLAFERVNSELKIKNKALEEAALTDPLTGLYNRRAVNSFLPNLLSIVNERAEQHAHTNENSETCAIFLIDLDNFKQLNDTFGHDKGDAVLYNVSKALQLVCRSSDKLVRWGGEEFLLVVPSINKGDISKFNKRLHESIENLHIALELPTSITMSIGVTTLPWDDSAVDARLWEHAVLIADWALYQVKNNGRDGTSLVTASQEMVLWPDWGVEGLSTAKERGLLQLTLLGGNSRF
;
A
#
# COMPACT_ATOMS: atom_id res chain seq x y z
N MET A 1 2.89 0.05 51.77
CA MET A 1 3.62 -0.94 50.95
C MET A 1 3.23 -0.71 49.50
N SER A 2 4.00 0.07 48.76
CA SER A 2 3.78 0.32 47.34
C SER A 2 4.37 -0.82 46.50
N GLY A 3 3.63 -1.31 45.50
CA GLY A 3 4.24 -1.88 44.30
C GLY A 3 4.62 -3.37 44.30
N ALA A 4 3.84 -4.27 44.90
CA ALA A 4 3.86 -5.66 44.42
C ALA A 4 3.15 -5.73 43.06
N PRO A 5 3.69 -6.38 42.02
CA PRO A 5 2.86 -6.82 40.91
C PRO A 5 1.75 -7.72 41.47
N THR A 6 0.51 -7.46 41.07
CA THR A 6 -0.62 -8.36 41.31
C THR A 6 -0.63 -9.43 40.22
N TYR A 7 -0.90 -10.66 40.62
CA TYR A 7 -0.99 -11.81 39.72
C TYR A 7 -2.47 -12.20 39.59
N ASP A 8 -2.97 -12.29 38.36
CA ASP A 8 -4.27 -12.89 38.07
C ASP A 8 -4.09 -14.16 37.22
N ILE A 9 -5.10 -15.03 37.22
CA ILE A 9 -5.09 -16.24 36.38
C ILE A 9 -5.35 -15.81 34.95
N GLY A 10 -4.29 -15.84 34.16
CA GLY A 10 -4.33 -15.29 32.82
C GLY A 10 -4.64 -16.33 31.73
N GLN A 11 -4.05 -17.52 31.84
CA GLN A 11 -4.22 -18.56 30.82
C GLN A 11 -4.21 -19.95 31.45
N ARG A 12 -5.29 -20.69 31.21
CA ARG A 12 -5.35 -22.12 31.47
C ARG A 12 -5.17 -22.88 30.16
N VAL A 13 -4.07 -23.62 30.04
CA VAL A 13 -3.81 -24.50 28.90
C VAL A 13 -4.27 -25.91 29.24
N SER A 14 -5.40 -26.29 28.64
CA SER A 14 -5.94 -27.65 28.71
C SER A 14 -5.33 -28.58 27.66
N ALA A 15 -5.81 -29.83 27.60
CA ALA A 15 -5.43 -30.83 26.60
C ALA A 15 -5.53 -30.35 25.14
N LYS A 16 -6.31 -29.30 24.86
CA LYS A 16 -6.44 -28.74 23.50
C LYS A 16 -5.21 -27.97 23.04
N GLY A 17 -4.34 -27.54 23.97
CA GLY A 17 -3.08 -26.86 23.67
C GLY A 17 -1.83 -27.67 24.04
N LEU A 18 -1.92 -28.64 24.96
CA LEU A 18 -0.80 -29.52 25.33
C LEU A 18 -0.91 -30.89 24.64
N PRO A 19 0.19 -31.63 24.43
CA PRO A 19 0.10 -32.99 23.88
C PRO A 19 -0.68 -33.93 24.80
N GLN A 20 -0.63 -33.68 26.12
CA GLN A 20 -1.47 -34.30 27.14
C GLN A 20 -1.44 -33.44 28.42
N ILE A 21 -2.46 -33.57 29.28
CA ILE A 21 -2.67 -32.68 30.45
C ILE A 21 -1.72 -32.89 31.63
N SER A 22 -0.93 -33.96 31.66
CA SER A 22 0.01 -34.21 32.73
C SER A 22 1.35 -33.59 32.43
N VAL A 23 1.55 -32.39 32.96
CA VAL A 23 2.84 -31.70 32.91
C VAL A 23 3.74 -32.25 34.00
N LYS A 24 4.94 -32.73 33.63
CA LYS A 24 5.91 -33.34 34.55
C LYS A 24 7.18 -32.53 34.76
N THR A 25 7.53 -31.67 33.82
CA THR A 25 8.74 -30.86 33.88
C THR A 25 8.62 -29.68 32.92
N ILE A 26 9.22 -28.54 33.29
CA ILE A 26 9.20 -27.30 32.53
C ILE A 26 10.59 -26.69 32.57
N VAL A 27 11.12 -26.26 31.42
CA VAL A 27 12.35 -25.49 31.33
C VAL A 27 12.23 -24.44 30.24
N ARG A 28 12.94 -23.32 30.38
CA ARG A 28 13.05 -22.31 29.32
C ARG A 28 14.35 -22.51 28.56
N ASP A 29 14.33 -22.45 27.24
CA ASP A 29 15.55 -22.50 26.42
C ASP A 29 16.25 -21.14 26.29
N SER A 30 17.38 -21.14 25.58
CA SER A 30 18.18 -19.93 25.32
C SER A 30 17.50 -18.92 24.40
N GLN A 31 16.42 -19.31 23.71
CA GLN A 31 15.60 -18.47 22.83
C GLN A 31 14.32 -17.98 23.53
N ASN A 32 14.19 -18.22 24.85
CA ASN A 32 13.04 -17.91 25.70
C ASN A 32 11.78 -18.75 25.44
N PHE A 33 11.84 -19.83 24.65
CA PHE A 33 10.70 -20.75 24.53
C PHE A 33 10.61 -21.64 25.76
N ILE A 34 9.38 -22.01 26.13
CA ILE A 34 9.10 -22.88 27.27
C ILE A 34 8.91 -24.30 26.77
N TRP A 35 9.77 -25.20 27.21
CA TRP A 35 9.69 -26.62 26.96
C TRP A 35 8.94 -27.32 28.10
N ILE A 36 7.99 -28.17 27.73
CA ILE A 36 7.06 -28.83 28.65
C ILE A 36 7.08 -30.31 28.36
N GLY A 37 7.53 -31.10 29.34
CA GLY A 37 7.49 -32.56 29.27
C GLY A 37 6.17 -33.09 29.78
N THR A 38 5.55 -34.00 29.01
CA THR A 38 4.29 -34.67 29.38
C THR A 38 4.42 -36.19 29.34
N GLU A 39 3.36 -36.92 29.75
CA GLU A 39 3.31 -38.38 29.61
C GLU A 39 3.10 -38.85 28.16
N ASN A 40 2.74 -37.94 27.25
CA ASN A 40 2.51 -38.24 25.84
C ASN A 40 3.27 -37.32 24.87
N GLY A 41 4.50 -36.95 25.24
CA GLY A 41 5.43 -36.23 24.38
C GLY A 41 5.89 -34.91 24.99
N LEU A 42 6.61 -34.17 24.18
CA LEU A 42 7.23 -32.90 24.50
C LEU A 42 6.49 -31.78 23.78
N ALA A 43 6.36 -30.62 24.43
CA ALA A 43 5.81 -29.42 23.81
C ALA A 43 6.83 -28.29 23.95
N ARG A 44 6.98 -27.49 22.90
CA ARG A 44 7.67 -26.19 22.95
C ARG A 44 6.63 -25.10 22.78
N PHE A 45 6.64 -24.11 23.65
CA PHE A 45 5.60 -23.09 23.78
C PHE A 45 6.21 -21.69 23.72
N ASP A 46 5.65 -20.84 22.87
CA ASP A 46 6.06 -19.44 22.70
C ASP A 46 5.10 -18.46 23.39
N GLY A 47 4.16 -18.97 24.19
CA GLY A 47 3.10 -18.17 24.80
C GLY A 47 1.79 -18.20 24.03
N ARG A 48 1.79 -18.61 22.76
CA ARG A 48 0.59 -18.61 21.90
C ARG A 48 0.37 -19.94 21.20
N ASN A 49 1.42 -20.50 20.63
CA ASN A 49 1.42 -21.74 19.86
C ASN A 49 2.28 -22.80 20.53
N PHE A 50 1.80 -24.04 20.45
CA PHE A 50 2.54 -25.22 20.88
C PHE A 50 3.04 -25.98 19.67
N GLU A 51 4.33 -26.29 19.71
CA GLU A 51 4.96 -27.24 18.81
C GLU A 51 5.12 -28.57 19.54
N PHE A 52 4.58 -29.64 18.96
CA PHE A 52 4.57 -30.95 19.60
C PHE A 52 5.62 -31.89 19.01
N PHE A 53 6.31 -32.62 19.89
CA PHE A 53 7.27 -33.65 19.54
C PHE A 53 6.90 -34.96 20.23
N ASN A 54 6.78 -36.04 19.46
CA ASN A 54 6.49 -37.39 19.94
C ASN A 54 7.24 -38.41 19.07
N THR A 55 7.14 -39.70 19.39
CA THR A 55 7.85 -40.76 18.66
C THR A 55 7.40 -40.93 17.20
N VAL A 56 6.28 -40.32 16.79
CA VAL A 56 5.80 -40.37 15.40
C VAL A 56 6.52 -39.34 14.54
N ASN A 57 6.66 -38.10 15.02
CA ASN A 57 7.30 -37.01 14.26
C ASN A 57 8.76 -36.77 14.63
N THR A 58 9.20 -37.28 15.78
CA THR A 58 10.55 -37.16 16.34
C THR A 58 10.98 -38.53 16.90
N PRO A 59 11.30 -39.51 16.03
CA PRO A 59 11.64 -40.87 16.45
C PRO A 59 12.80 -40.95 17.44
N GLU A 60 13.70 -39.97 17.44
CA GLU A 60 14.85 -39.83 18.34
C GLU A 60 14.43 -39.76 19.82
N LEU A 61 13.18 -39.36 20.12
CA LEU A 61 12.65 -39.38 21.49
C LEU A 61 12.62 -40.80 22.07
N GLY A 62 12.35 -41.81 21.24
CA GLY A 62 12.25 -43.22 21.63
C GLY A 62 11.04 -43.57 22.54
N SER A 63 10.61 -42.65 23.41
CA SER A 63 9.46 -42.76 24.29
C SER A 63 8.74 -41.41 24.38
N ASN A 64 7.40 -41.44 24.40
CA ASN A 64 6.60 -40.25 24.64
C ASN A 64 6.59 -39.82 26.12
N TRP A 65 7.03 -40.69 27.02
CA TRP A 65 6.98 -40.41 28.45
C TRP A 65 8.21 -39.58 28.86
N ILE A 66 8.02 -38.26 28.98
CA ILE A 66 9.08 -37.32 29.34
C ILE A 66 9.17 -37.23 30.87
N GLU A 67 10.34 -37.54 31.42
CA GLU A 67 10.58 -37.59 32.87
C GLU A 67 11.31 -36.34 33.40
N GLY A 68 12.16 -35.72 32.58
CA GLY A 68 12.93 -34.54 32.98
C GLY A 68 13.38 -33.71 31.79
N LEU A 69 13.42 -32.40 31.98
CA LEU A 69 13.98 -31.42 31.05
C LEU A 69 15.04 -30.59 31.75
N PHE A 70 16.19 -30.41 31.09
CA PHE A 70 17.33 -29.70 31.66
C PHE A 70 17.94 -28.78 30.61
N LEU A 71 18.09 -27.50 30.93
CA LEU A 71 18.91 -26.58 30.15
C LEU A 71 20.33 -26.63 30.69
N ASP A 72 21.32 -26.78 29.81
CA ASP A 72 22.72 -26.69 30.20
C ASP A 72 23.33 -25.30 29.96
N ASP A 73 24.53 -25.06 30.51
CA ASP A 73 25.25 -23.79 30.42
C ASP A 73 25.63 -23.35 28.99
N ILE A 74 25.53 -24.24 28.00
CA ILE A 74 25.83 -23.93 26.59
C ILE A 74 24.55 -23.69 25.77
N GLY A 75 23.37 -23.80 26.39
CA GLY A 75 22.07 -23.47 25.80
C GLY A 75 21.36 -24.65 25.14
N ASP A 76 21.81 -25.88 25.34
CA ASP A 76 21.15 -27.08 24.83
C ASP A 76 20.08 -27.59 25.80
N VAL A 77 19.01 -28.13 25.24
CA VAL A 77 17.93 -28.74 26.02
C VAL A 77 18.12 -30.25 26.04
N TRP A 78 18.26 -30.82 27.22
CA TRP A 78 18.35 -32.25 27.44
C TRP A 78 17.02 -32.80 27.91
N ILE A 79 16.58 -33.88 27.27
CA ILE A 79 15.28 -34.51 27.47
C ILE A 79 15.49 -35.94 27.98
N ALA A 80 15.17 -36.16 29.25
CA ALA A 80 15.14 -37.49 29.84
C ALA A 80 13.78 -38.13 29.53
N THR A 81 13.79 -39.23 28.81
CA THR A 81 12.62 -40.06 28.54
C THR A 81 12.70 -41.35 29.35
N ARG A 82 11.58 -42.05 29.49
CA ARG A 82 11.53 -43.33 30.22
C ARG A 82 12.53 -44.39 29.76
N ILE A 83 13.05 -44.29 28.54
CA ILE A 83 13.96 -45.29 27.96
C ILE A 83 15.35 -44.76 27.65
N GLY A 84 15.63 -43.47 27.89
CA GLY A 84 16.92 -42.90 27.55
C GLY A 84 17.00 -41.38 27.64
N LEU A 85 18.09 -40.85 27.12
CA LEU A 85 18.38 -39.42 27.13
C LEU A 85 18.48 -38.90 25.70
N VAL A 86 17.93 -37.73 25.44
CA VAL A 86 17.94 -37.07 24.13
C VAL A 86 18.47 -35.66 24.31
N ARG A 87 19.27 -35.19 23.36
CA ARG A 87 19.78 -33.81 23.31
C ARG A 87 19.10 -33.08 22.17
N TYR A 88 18.56 -31.90 22.45
CA TYR A 88 18.13 -30.93 21.45
C TYR A 88 19.14 -29.79 21.38
N SER A 89 19.76 -29.63 20.22
CA SER A 89 20.77 -28.61 19.97
C SER A 89 20.63 -28.07 18.56
N ASN A 90 20.57 -26.74 18.41
CA ASN A 90 20.50 -26.06 17.11
C ASN A 90 19.37 -26.57 16.18
N GLY A 91 18.20 -26.92 16.71
CA GLY A 91 17.07 -27.39 15.92
C GLY A 91 16.98 -28.90 15.71
N GLU A 92 18.00 -29.67 16.13
CA GLU A 92 18.08 -31.11 15.89
C GLU A 92 18.00 -31.92 17.19
N PHE A 93 17.28 -33.04 17.13
CA PHE A 93 17.23 -34.04 18.20
C PHE A 93 18.30 -35.12 17.97
N SER A 94 18.99 -35.52 19.03
CA SER A 94 20.01 -36.57 19.00
C SER A 94 19.85 -37.49 20.20
N ALA A 95 19.51 -38.76 19.95
CA ALA A 95 19.43 -39.79 20.99
C ALA A 95 20.83 -40.13 21.53
N ILE A 96 20.93 -40.29 22.85
CA ILE A 96 22.14 -40.68 23.57
C ILE A 96 22.01 -42.17 23.91
N ALA A 97 22.93 -42.99 23.39
CA ALA A 97 22.85 -44.44 23.52
C ALA A 97 23.33 -44.91 24.91
N SER A 98 22.40 -45.32 25.78
CA SER A 98 22.70 -46.07 27.02
C SER A 98 21.45 -46.43 27.84
N ASP A 99 21.52 -47.53 28.57
CA ASP A 99 20.62 -47.84 29.69
C ASP A 99 21.16 -47.17 30.98
N LEU A 100 20.37 -46.28 31.59
CA LEU A 100 20.64 -45.68 32.90
C LEU A 100 20.32 -46.65 34.07
N ASN A 101 20.16 -47.94 33.77
CA ASN A 101 19.67 -49.00 34.66
C ASN A 101 18.28 -48.69 35.24
N GLY A 102 17.45 -47.94 34.51
CA GLY A 102 16.14 -47.48 34.98
C GLY A 102 16.17 -46.42 36.08
N GLU A 103 17.32 -45.81 36.39
CA GLU A 103 17.40 -44.69 37.34
C GLU A 103 16.97 -43.37 36.68
N PRO A 104 16.10 -42.56 37.31
CA PRO A 104 15.67 -41.28 36.75
C PRO A 104 16.81 -40.25 36.80
N VAL A 105 16.96 -39.49 35.73
CA VAL A 105 17.89 -38.35 35.67
C VAL A 105 17.33 -37.22 36.52
N GLN A 106 18.11 -36.75 37.49
CA GLN A 106 17.75 -35.66 38.39
C GLN A 106 18.36 -34.31 37.96
N LEU A 107 19.52 -34.33 37.30
CA LEU A 107 20.20 -33.13 36.83
C LEU A 107 21.17 -33.46 35.68
N ILE A 108 21.33 -32.53 34.74
CA ILE A 108 22.38 -32.58 33.71
C ILE A 108 23.21 -31.32 33.78
N VAL A 109 24.53 -31.49 33.73
CA VAL A 109 25.49 -30.39 33.83
C VAL A 109 26.51 -30.51 32.69
N SER A 110 26.69 -29.45 31.92
CA SER A 110 27.64 -29.42 30.81
C SER A 110 28.85 -28.55 31.14
N SER A 111 30.06 -29.07 30.89
CA SER A 111 31.30 -28.31 31.07
C SER A 111 31.80 -27.70 29.75
N LYS A 112 31.50 -28.34 28.61
CA LYS A 112 31.81 -27.97 27.22
C LYS A 112 30.90 -28.74 26.26
N LYS A 113 30.84 -28.31 24.98
CA LYS A 113 29.99 -28.87 23.90
C LYS A 113 29.97 -30.42 23.77
N ASP A 114 31.06 -31.10 24.12
CA ASP A 114 31.20 -32.57 24.02
C ASP A 114 31.36 -33.28 25.38
N ARG A 115 31.11 -32.58 26.49
CA ARG A 115 31.32 -33.12 27.84
C ARG A 115 30.25 -32.63 28.79
N ALA A 116 29.26 -33.49 29.00
CA ALA A 116 28.21 -33.32 29.99
C ALA A 116 28.23 -34.45 31.02
N TRP A 117 27.54 -34.24 32.11
CA TRP A 117 27.37 -35.19 33.21
C TRP A 117 25.88 -35.36 33.46
N ALA A 118 25.40 -36.59 33.46
CA ALA A 118 24.06 -36.93 33.92
C ALA A 118 24.14 -37.41 35.37
N ILE A 119 23.26 -36.91 36.21
CA ILE A 119 23.22 -37.19 37.64
C ILE A 119 21.90 -37.90 37.94
N THR A 120 22.00 -39.12 38.43
CA THR A 120 20.90 -39.91 39.00
C THR A 120 21.12 -39.96 40.52
N THR A 121 20.96 -41.11 41.17
CA THR A 121 21.60 -41.37 42.48
C THR A 121 23.11 -41.57 42.35
N SER A 122 23.60 -41.77 41.12
CA SER A 122 25.00 -41.91 40.76
C SER A 122 25.41 -40.87 39.72
N LEU A 123 26.72 -40.69 39.55
CA LEU A 123 27.26 -39.80 38.53
C LEU A 123 27.60 -40.55 37.24
N TRP A 124 27.21 -39.97 36.10
CA TRP A 124 27.45 -40.53 34.77
C TRP A 124 28.08 -39.49 33.86
N LYS A 125 29.08 -39.91 33.09
CA LYS A 125 29.77 -39.06 32.13
C LYS A 125 29.18 -39.26 30.73
N ILE A 126 28.84 -38.16 30.06
CA ILE A 126 28.38 -38.13 28.68
C ILE A 126 29.54 -37.66 27.79
N GLN A 127 29.96 -38.51 26.85
CA GLN A 127 31.01 -38.18 25.89
C GLN A 127 30.68 -38.79 24.51
N LYS A 128 30.67 -37.96 23.46
CA LYS A 128 30.32 -38.36 22.07
C LYS A 128 29.01 -39.16 21.98
N ASN A 129 27.94 -38.68 22.61
CA ASN A 129 26.62 -39.33 22.65
C ASN A 129 26.60 -40.74 23.26
N THR A 130 27.59 -41.07 24.09
CA THR A 130 27.62 -42.29 24.91
C THR A 130 27.71 -41.93 26.38
N LEU A 131 27.13 -42.78 27.22
CA LEU A 131 26.99 -42.55 28.65
C LEU A 131 27.78 -43.62 29.42
N GLN A 132 28.59 -43.21 30.38
CA GLN A 132 29.47 -44.10 31.17
C GLN A 132 29.35 -43.79 32.66
N LYS A 133 29.00 -44.80 33.47
CA LYS A 133 28.97 -44.66 34.94
C LYS A 133 30.38 -44.35 35.45
N THR A 134 30.52 -43.33 36.28
CA THR A 134 31.81 -43.01 36.92
C THR A 134 31.80 -43.44 38.40
N LYS A 135 33.00 -43.69 38.94
CA LYS A 135 33.23 -43.92 40.39
C LYS A 135 33.82 -42.69 41.09
N ALA A 136 33.74 -41.51 40.45
CA ALA A 136 34.34 -40.28 40.97
C ALA A 136 33.72 -39.82 42.31
N ILE A 137 32.43 -40.08 42.50
CA ILE A 137 31.72 -39.89 43.77
C ILE A 137 31.23 -41.27 44.22
N ALA A 138 31.55 -41.64 45.46
CA ALA A 138 31.15 -42.93 46.03
C ALA A 138 29.80 -42.85 46.74
N GLU A 139 29.44 -41.67 47.21
CA GLU A 139 28.19 -41.32 47.87
C GLU A 139 27.00 -41.36 46.90
N GLN A 140 25.83 -41.75 47.40
CA GLN A 140 24.58 -41.50 46.68
C GLN A 140 24.26 -40.01 46.69
N ILE A 141 23.77 -39.53 45.56
CA ILE A 141 23.47 -38.13 45.31
C ILE A 141 21.96 -37.91 45.48
N TYR A 142 21.57 -37.05 46.42
CA TYR A 142 20.18 -36.62 46.62
C TYR A 142 20.04 -35.10 46.46
N HIS A 143 18.93 -34.66 45.87
CA HIS A 143 18.63 -33.24 45.61
C HIS A 143 19.78 -32.46 44.95
N PRO A 144 20.34 -32.94 43.82
CA PRO A 144 21.46 -32.27 43.18
C PRO A 144 21.06 -30.89 42.66
N VAL A 145 21.90 -29.89 42.92
CA VAL A 145 21.76 -28.51 42.46
C VAL A 145 23.07 -28.08 41.83
N TYR A 146 23.03 -27.47 40.65
CA TYR A 146 24.21 -26.85 40.05
C TYR A 146 24.15 -25.34 40.21
N HIS A 147 25.15 -24.77 40.90
CA HIS A 147 25.22 -23.33 41.13
C HIS A 147 26.68 -22.88 41.26
N ASN A 148 27.02 -21.72 40.68
CA ASN A 148 28.38 -21.15 40.67
C ASN A 148 29.47 -22.14 40.25
N ARG A 149 29.19 -22.96 39.24
CA ARG A 149 30.08 -24.02 38.71
C ARG A 149 30.40 -25.19 39.66
N HIS A 150 29.68 -25.28 40.77
CA HIS A 150 29.76 -26.40 41.69
C HIS A 150 28.47 -27.22 41.65
N LEU A 151 28.63 -28.54 41.75
CA LEU A 151 27.56 -29.47 42.03
C LEU A 151 27.40 -29.56 43.54
N TRP A 152 26.20 -29.24 44.01
CA TRP A 152 25.78 -29.35 45.41
C TRP A 152 24.80 -30.49 45.56
N PHE A 153 24.91 -31.27 46.61
CA PHE A 153 23.97 -32.39 46.86
C PHE A 153 23.97 -32.82 48.32
N ILE A 154 22.95 -33.57 48.70
CA ILE A 154 22.83 -34.22 50.00
C ILE A 154 23.30 -35.67 49.89
N ASP A 155 24.10 -36.13 50.85
CA ASP A 155 24.47 -37.55 50.98
C ASP A 155 23.47 -38.34 51.84
N GLU A 156 23.63 -39.67 51.92
CA GLU A 156 22.81 -40.55 52.76
C GLU A 156 22.82 -40.18 54.26
N ALA A 157 23.83 -39.44 54.71
CA ALA A 157 23.99 -39.02 56.09
C ALA A 157 23.44 -37.60 56.36
N ASN A 158 22.67 -37.02 55.43
CA ASN A 158 22.14 -35.66 55.48
C ASN A 158 23.23 -34.58 55.65
N ASN A 159 24.40 -34.77 55.04
CA ASN A 159 25.39 -33.71 54.89
C ASN A 159 25.19 -33.01 53.55
N LEU A 160 25.48 -31.71 53.51
CA LEU A 160 25.58 -30.97 52.26
C LEU A 160 27.01 -31.11 51.72
N LEU A 161 27.15 -31.54 50.48
CA LEU A 161 28.44 -31.63 49.78
C LEU A 161 28.50 -30.59 48.66
N GLN A 162 29.70 -30.07 48.44
CA GLN A 162 30.05 -29.21 47.31
C GLN A 162 31.15 -29.90 46.51
N ALA A 163 30.98 -30.01 45.20
CA ALA A 163 31.94 -30.62 44.30
C ALA A 163 32.19 -29.74 43.06
N SER A 164 33.44 -29.61 42.65
CA SER A 164 33.84 -28.81 41.49
C SER A 164 33.58 -29.59 40.20
N VAL A 165 33.01 -28.93 39.19
CA VAL A 165 32.67 -29.59 37.91
C VAL A 165 33.65 -29.17 36.82
N GLY A 166 34.47 -30.11 36.37
CA GLY A 166 35.49 -29.91 35.35
C GLY A 166 35.71 -31.12 34.45
N ALA A 167 36.97 -31.52 34.27
CA ALA A 167 37.31 -32.76 33.56
C ALA A 167 36.97 -34.02 34.39
N SER A 168 37.07 -33.88 35.70
CA SER A 168 36.55 -34.75 36.76
C SER A 168 35.50 -33.97 37.56
N ILE A 169 34.82 -34.68 38.46
CA ILE A 169 34.03 -34.09 39.53
C ILE A 169 34.68 -34.51 40.83
N ASP A 170 35.12 -33.54 41.62
CA ASP A 170 35.88 -33.75 42.85
C ASP A 170 35.18 -33.03 44.01
N ILE A 171 35.05 -33.70 45.17
CA ILE A 171 34.40 -33.12 46.36
C ILE A 171 35.35 -32.09 46.98
N ASP A 172 34.90 -30.83 47.04
CA ASP A 172 35.65 -29.72 47.62
C ASP A 172 35.37 -29.59 49.12
N CYS A 173 34.10 -29.68 49.51
CA CYS A 173 33.66 -29.50 50.90
C CYS A 173 32.54 -30.45 51.32
N ARG A 174 32.52 -30.80 52.61
CA ARG A 174 31.43 -31.50 53.29
C ARG A 174 30.99 -30.71 54.51
N TYR A 175 29.72 -30.34 54.55
CA TYR A 175 29.10 -29.53 55.60
C TYR A 175 28.12 -30.38 56.41
N GLN A 176 28.35 -30.48 57.72
CA GLN A 176 27.46 -31.21 58.62
C GLN A 176 26.24 -30.37 59.00
N LEU A 177 25.05 -30.78 58.55
CA LEU A 177 23.81 -30.03 58.80
C LEU A 177 23.21 -30.30 60.19
N GLY A 178 23.49 -31.47 60.77
CA GLY A 178 22.91 -31.89 62.06
C GLY A 178 21.39 -32.16 62.00
N LEU A 179 20.82 -32.35 60.81
CA LEU A 179 19.40 -32.66 60.62
C LEU A 179 19.11 -34.13 60.97
N LYS A 180 18.10 -34.36 61.80
CA LYS A 180 17.63 -35.71 62.18
C LYS A 180 16.60 -36.28 61.22
N THR A 181 16.01 -35.42 60.39
CA THR A 181 14.98 -35.75 59.41
C THR A 181 15.59 -35.67 58.01
N PRO A 182 15.11 -36.49 57.06
CA PRO A 182 15.53 -36.40 55.67
C PRO A 182 15.36 -34.98 55.12
N VAL A 183 16.20 -34.62 54.18
CA VAL A 183 16.02 -33.43 53.35
C VAL A 183 14.99 -33.78 52.28
N ASP A 184 14.03 -32.88 52.06
CA ASP A 184 13.00 -33.01 51.02
C ASP A 184 13.25 -32.03 49.84
N GLY A 185 14.09 -31.01 50.05
CA GLY A 185 14.48 -30.07 49.00
C GLY A 185 15.74 -29.29 49.36
N LEU A 186 16.55 -28.99 48.34
CA LEU A 186 17.78 -28.20 48.44
C LEU A 186 17.76 -27.11 47.36
N ILE A 187 18.05 -25.88 47.75
CA ILE A 187 18.41 -24.77 46.86
C ILE A 187 19.68 -24.11 47.39
N VAL A 188 20.63 -23.81 46.51
CA VAL A 188 21.86 -23.08 46.87
C VAL A 188 21.89 -21.77 46.09
N LYS A 189 22.16 -20.66 46.78
CA LYS A 189 22.28 -19.32 46.22
C LYS A 189 23.45 -18.59 46.89
N GLN A 190 24.40 -18.11 46.08
CA GLN A 190 25.58 -17.39 46.57
C GLN A 190 26.31 -18.17 47.68
N ASN A 191 26.35 -17.63 48.90
CA ASN A 191 26.95 -18.25 50.08
C ASN A 191 25.88 -18.81 51.04
N ALA A 192 24.69 -19.17 50.55
CA ALA A 192 23.61 -19.70 51.37
C ALA A 192 22.99 -20.99 50.78
N ALA A 193 22.65 -21.92 51.65
CA ALA A 193 21.91 -23.14 51.34
C ALA A 193 20.56 -23.14 52.06
N PHE A 194 19.49 -23.35 51.30
CA PHE A 194 18.11 -23.41 51.76
C PHE A 194 17.64 -24.85 51.68
N ILE A 195 17.28 -25.40 52.84
CA ILE A 195 17.05 -26.83 53.01
C ILE A 195 15.67 -27.01 53.62
N LEU A 196 14.78 -27.64 52.85
CA LEU A 196 13.47 -28.05 53.32
C LEU A 196 13.60 -29.42 53.99
N SER A 197 13.16 -29.52 55.24
CA SER A 197 13.04 -30.79 55.95
C SER A 197 11.67 -30.91 56.62
N LYS A 198 10.92 -31.91 56.21
CA LYS A 198 9.47 -32.09 56.40
C LYS A 198 8.66 -30.90 55.91
N THR A 199 8.46 -29.91 56.78
CA THR A 199 7.68 -28.70 56.51
C THR A 199 8.42 -27.43 56.93
N SER A 200 9.63 -27.57 57.45
CA SER A 200 10.45 -26.48 57.97
C SER A 200 11.55 -26.14 56.98
N LEU A 201 11.58 -24.87 56.57
CA LEU A 201 12.64 -24.33 55.73
C LEU A 201 13.78 -23.80 56.61
N HIS A 202 14.98 -24.34 56.40
CA HIS A 202 16.19 -23.95 57.10
C HIS A 202 17.12 -23.19 56.16
N ARG A 203 17.68 -22.07 56.62
CA ARG A 203 18.72 -21.33 55.92
C ARG A 203 20.06 -21.57 56.61
N TYR A 204 21.07 -21.86 55.81
CA TYR A 204 22.45 -22.00 56.24
C TYR A 204 23.31 -21.03 55.46
N GLU A 205 24.22 -20.33 56.13
CA GLU A 205 25.34 -19.64 55.49
C GLU A 205 26.51 -20.60 55.36
N VAL A 206 27.12 -20.62 54.17
CA VAL A 206 28.09 -21.60 53.73
C VAL A 206 29.35 -20.86 53.30
N SER A 207 30.49 -21.29 53.84
CA SER A 207 31.81 -20.79 53.47
C SER A 207 32.63 -21.89 52.84
N SER A 208 32.91 -21.77 51.53
CA SER A 208 33.77 -22.71 50.81
C SER A 208 35.26 -22.60 51.19
N ALA A 209 35.70 -21.49 51.78
CA ALA A 209 37.12 -21.29 52.13
C ALA A 209 37.60 -22.21 53.28
N ASN A 210 36.70 -22.60 54.18
CA ASN A 210 36.99 -23.42 55.35
C ASN A 210 35.99 -24.57 55.54
N CYS A 211 35.15 -24.83 54.53
CA CYS A 211 34.00 -25.72 54.62
C CYS A 211 33.13 -25.47 55.87
N GLY A 212 33.00 -24.20 56.28
CA GLY A 212 32.21 -23.77 57.42
C GLY A 212 30.73 -23.64 57.06
N ILE A 213 29.85 -23.99 58.00
CA ILE A 213 28.40 -23.83 57.86
C ILE A 213 27.82 -23.25 59.16
N GLU A 214 26.96 -22.25 59.03
CA GLU A 214 26.25 -21.62 60.13
C GLU A 214 24.75 -21.61 59.85
N LYS A 215 23.93 -21.98 60.82
CA LYS A 215 22.47 -21.96 60.67
C LYS A 215 21.94 -20.56 61.01
N ILE A 216 21.48 -19.84 60.00
CA ILE A 216 20.95 -18.47 60.10
C ILE A 216 19.44 -18.57 60.33
N GLU A 217 19.06 -18.89 61.58
CA GLU A 217 17.69 -18.91 62.09
C GLU A 217 16.70 -19.85 61.36
N ARG A 218 15.52 -20.07 61.97
CA ARG A 218 14.45 -20.88 61.38
C ARG A 218 13.43 -19.92 60.77
N LEU A 219 13.13 -20.09 59.47
CA LEU A 219 12.03 -19.39 58.83
C LEU A 219 10.72 -20.03 59.33
N ASP A 220 10.32 -19.76 60.58
CA ASP A 220 9.12 -20.35 61.19
C ASP A 220 7.85 -19.49 61.03
N ASP A 221 6.70 -20.19 61.11
CA ASP A 221 5.28 -19.75 61.07
C ASP A 221 4.46 -20.24 59.86
N LEU A 222 5.10 -20.73 58.78
CA LEU A 222 4.39 -21.34 57.65
C LEU A 222 4.86 -22.78 57.42
N GLU A 223 3.91 -23.70 57.29
CA GLU A 223 4.21 -25.06 56.86
C GLU A 223 4.48 -25.08 55.35
N ILE A 224 5.73 -25.33 54.97
CA ILE A 224 6.17 -25.34 53.56
C ILE A 224 6.03 -26.75 52.98
N ALA A 225 5.40 -26.85 51.81
CA ALA A 225 5.24 -28.09 51.06
C ALA A 225 6.40 -28.31 50.08
N SER A 226 6.84 -27.26 49.39
CA SER A 226 7.95 -27.33 48.42
C SER A 226 8.66 -25.98 48.26
N ILE A 227 9.88 -26.02 47.73
CA ILE A 227 10.70 -24.85 47.40
C ILE A 227 11.16 -24.91 45.95
N HIS A 228 11.19 -23.76 45.29
CA HIS A 228 11.53 -23.61 43.87
C HIS A 228 12.46 -22.42 43.66
N ASN A 229 13.35 -22.53 42.67
CA ASN A 229 14.15 -21.38 42.22
C ASN A 229 13.25 -20.43 41.42
N SER A 230 13.37 -19.13 41.67
CA SER A 230 12.88 -18.10 40.75
C SER A 230 13.95 -17.75 39.71
N HIS A 231 13.52 -17.28 38.55
CA HIS A 231 14.40 -16.80 37.48
C HIS A 231 15.21 -15.57 37.90
N SER A 232 14.66 -14.73 38.79
CA SER A 232 15.30 -13.54 39.37
C SER A 232 16.43 -13.84 40.38
N ASP A 233 16.91 -15.09 40.41
CA ASP A 233 17.84 -15.64 41.40
C ASP A 233 17.27 -15.70 42.84
N GLY A 234 15.97 -15.44 43.00
CA GLY A 234 15.21 -15.59 44.25
C GLY A 234 14.79 -17.03 44.55
N ILE A 235 14.15 -17.22 45.71
CA ILE A 235 13.62 -18.51 46.18
C ILE A 235 12.16 -18.34 46.49
N VAL A 236 11.34 -19.28 46.03
CA VAL A 236 9.91 -19.25 46.28
C VAL A 236 9.47 -20.52 46.97
N ALA A 237 8.64 -20.35 47.99
CA ALA A 237 8.10 -21.43 48.79
C ALA A 237 6.59 -21.57 48.56
N VAL A 238 6.14 -22.81 48.41
CA VAL A 238 4.73 -23.18 48.38
C VAL A 238 4.35 -23.68 49.76
N THR A 239 3.32 -23.10 50.37
CA THR A 239 2.80 -23.58 51.66
C THR A 239 1.91 -24.81 51.51
N ASN A 240 1.69 -25.57 52.58
CA ASN A 240 0.67 -26.64 52.65
C ASN A 240 -0.74 -26.14 52.31
N LYS A 241 -0.98 -24.82 52.46
CA LYS A 241 -2.25 -24.18 52.11
C LYS A 241 -2.34 -23.76 50.64
N GLY A 242 -1.29 -23.97 49.83
CA GLY A 242 -1.25 -23.62 48.41
C GLY A 242 -0.93 -22.16 48.10
N ALA A 243 -0.53 -21.35 49.09
CA ALA A 243 -0.11 -19.98 48.86
C ALA A 243 1.39 -19.92 48.49
N LEU A 244 1.73 -19.00 47.58
CA LEU A 244 3.08 -18.77 47.07
C LEU A 244 3.74 -17.60 47.80
N PHE A 245 4.93 -17.83 48.34
CA PHE A 245 5.68 -16.81 49.07
C PHE A 245 7.07 -16.64 48.47
N ASP A 246 7.43 -15.40 48.23
CA ASP A 246 8.83 -15.03 48.00
C ASP A 246 9.60 -15.15 49.32
N VAL A 247 10.75 -15.84 49.28
CA VAL A 247 11.65 -16.06 50.40
C VAL A 247 12.85 -15.15 50.19
N ASP A 248 12.94 -14.11 51.03
CA ASP A 248 14.06 -13.19 51.00
C ASP A 248 15.41 -13.92 51.20
N THR A 249 16.28 -13.76 50.21
CA THR A 249 17.63 -14.34 50.19
C THR A 249 18.67 -13.45 50.86
N SER A 250 18.34 -12.18 51.15
CA SER A 250 19.24 -11.15 51.69
C SER A 250 19.27 -11.06 53.22
N GLY A 251 18.35 -11.73 53.92
CA GLY A 251 18.42 -11.99 55.36
C GLY A 251 17.48 -11.18 56.25
N SER A 252 16.52 -10.44 55.72
CA SER A 252 15.49 -9.73 56.49
C SER A 252 14.30 -10.61 56.90
N GLY A 253 14.24 -11.86 56.44
CA GLY A 253 13.19 -12.84 56.79
C GLY A 253 11.78 -12.47 56.28
N VAL A 254 11.66 -11.44 55.45
CA VAL A 254 10.37 -10.93 54.98
C VAL A 254 9.82 -11.85 53.91
N ARG A 255 8.64 -12.42 54.19
CA ARG A 255 7.88 -13.22 53.23
C ARG A 255 6.81 -12.34 52.60
N LYS A 256 6.78 -12.26 51.28
CA LYS A 256 5.71 -11.57 50.55
C LYS A 256 4.84 -12.60 49.85
N ALA A 257 3.54 -12.60 50.14
CA ALA A 257 2.59 -13.40 49.38
C ALA A 257 2.59 -12.87 47.93
N LEU A 258 2.93 -13.74 46.98
CA LEU A 258 2.91 -13.42 45.55
C LEU A 258 1.49 -13.57 44.99
N THR A 259 0.70 -14.48 45.55
CA THR A 259 -0.72 -14.65 45.21
C THR A 259 -1.49 -15.24 46.39
N ASP A 260 -2.71 -14.75 46.60
CA ASP A 260 -3.67 -15.28 47.59
C ASP A 260 -4.32 -16.59 47.11
N TYR A 261 -4.30 -16.86 45.81
CA TYR A 261 -5.01 -17.98 45.19
C TYR A 261 -4.16 -18.65 44.11
N LEU A 262 -3.66 -19.83 44.42
CA LEU A 262 -3.33 -20.86 43.44
C LEU A 262 -4.36 -21.98 43.59
N ASP A 263 -4.74 -22.60 42.49
CA ASP A 263 -5.57 -23.81 42.53
C ASP A 263 -4.84 -24.88 43.35
N LYS A 264 -5.26 -25.07 44.60
CA LYS A 264 -4.60 -25.98 45.55
C LYS A 264 -4.51 -27.39 44.99
N ALA A 265 -5.52 -27.82 44.24
CA ALA A 265 -5.54 -29.15 43.63
C ALA A 265 -4.59 -29.27 42.42
N ALA A 266 -4.07 -28.16 41.88
CA ALA A 266 -2.99 -28.19 40.88
C ALA A 266 -1.59 -28.27 41.51
N LEU A 267 -1.45 -27.85 42.78
CA LEU A 267 -0.19 -27.90 43.54
C LEU A 267 0.00 -29.18 44.37
N MET A 268 -1.06 -29.98 44.56
CA MET A 268 -1.01 -31.23 45.34
C MET A 268 -0.68 -32.42 44.44
N ASP A 269 0.24 -33.28 44.90
CA ASP A 269 0.79 -34.49 44.27
C ASP A 269 1.48 -34.29 42.89
N ASP A 270 2.72 -33.77 42.93
CA ASP A 270 3.68 -33.74 41.81
C ASP A 270 3.48 -32.63 40.75
N GLY A 271 2.96 -31.46 41.16
CA GLY A 271 2.92 -30.27 40.31
C GLY A 271 4.32 -29.67 40.05
N VAL A 272 4.51 -29.06 38.88
CA VAL A 272 5.73 -28.35 38.50
C VAL A 272 5.48 -26.86 38.61
N LEU A 273 6.36 -26.14 39.29
CA LEU A 273 6.33 -24.69 39.32
C LEU A 273 7.60 -24.14 38.67
N PHE A 274 7.43 -23.28 37.68
CA PHE A 274 8.52 -22.62 36.98
C PHE A 274 8.21 -21.13 36.86
N ASP A 275 9.19 -20.27 37.07
CA ASP A 275 9.09 -18.83 36.91
C ASP A 275 9.98 -18.39 35.75
N ASP A 276 9.48 -17.54 34.88
CA ASP A 276 10.26 -16.80 33.89
C ASP A 276 9.92 -15.32 34.03
N ASN A 277 10.85 -14.56 34.62
CA ASN A 277 10.74 -13.10 34.76
C ASN A 277 9.36 -12.66 35.30
N GLY A 278 8.89 -13.30 36.36
CA GLY A 278 7.62 -12.96 36.97
C GLY A 278 6.40 -13.59 36.29
N THR A 279 6.53 -14.40 35.23
CA THR A 279 5.46 -15.29 34.78
C THR A 279 5.62 -16.67 35.41
N TRP A 280 4.63 -17.09 36.20
CA TRP A 280 4.59 -18.41 36.83
C TRP A 280 3.84 -19.42 35.97
N PHE A 281 4.50 -20.53 35.71
CA PHE A 281 4.00 -21.71 35.01
C PHE A 281 3.77 -22.80 36.05
N LEU A 282 2.51 -23.11 36.30
CA LEU A 282 2.07 -24.19 37.17
C LEU A 282 1.59 -25.38 36.31
N GLY A 283 2.46 -26.37 36.18
CA GLY A 283 2.12 -27.67 35.59
C GLY A 283 1.44 -28.58 36.60
N SER A 284 0.33 -29.20 36.20
CA SER A 284 -0.40 -30.20 36.97
C SER A 284 -0.45 -31.51 36.22
N LYS A 285 -0.51 -32.64 36.93
CA LYS A 285 -0.77 -33.96 36.32
C LYS A 285 -2.19 -34.09 35.75
N THR A 286 -3.17 -33.39 36.32
CA THR A 286 -4.60 -33.60 36.03
C THR A 286 -5.28 -32.37 35.45
N LYS A 287 -4.65 -31.19 35.56
CA LYS A 287 -5.28 -29.92 35.14
C LYS A 287 -4.58 -29.21 33.99
N GLY A 288 -3.46 -29.74 33.46
CA GLY A 288 -2.70 -29.11 32.39
C GLY A 288 -1.70 -28.08 32.92
N LEU A 289 -1.54 -26.99 32.18
CA LEU A 289 -0.64 -25.90 32.53
C LEU A 289 -1.46 -24.64 32.85
N HIS A 290 -1.15 -23.99 33.95
CA HIS A 290 -1.74 -22.72 34.36
C HIS A 290 -0.66 -21.65 34.36
N LEU A 291 -0.92 -20.51 33.73
CA LEU A 291 -0.01 -19.38 33.70
C LEU A 291 -0.58 -18.24 34.54
N TYR A 292 0.28 -17.66 35.35
CA TYR A 292 0.03 -16.47 36.15
C TYR A 292 1.09 -15.45 35.78
N TRP A 293 0.68 -14.25 35.40
CA TRP A 293 1.61 -13.18 35.05
C TRP A 293 1.30 -11.92 35.84
N PRO A 294 2.26 -10.99 35.92
CA PRO A 294 2.03 -9.67 36.50
C PRO A 294 1.03 -8.93 35.62
N THR A 295 -0.08 -8.49 36.21
CA THR A 295 -1.10 -7.74 35.48
C THR A 295 -1.58 -6.55 36.30
N SER A 296 -1.96 -5.49 35.59
CA SER A 296 -2.66 -4.35 36.18
C SER A 296 -4.15 -4.65 36.43
N VAL A 297 -4.65 -5.78 35.92
CA VAL A 297 -6.03 -6.22 35.98
C VAL A 297 -6.20 -7.25 37.11
N LYS A 298 -7.23 -7.10 37.94
CA LYS A 298 -7.51 -8.02 39.05
C LYS A 298 -9.00 -8.20 39.25
N ARG A 299 -9.48 -9.44 39.34
CA ARG A 299 -10.81 -9.73 39.91
C ARG A 299 -10.86 -9.46 41.39
N VAL A 300 -11.88 -8.73 41.82
CA VAL A 300 -12.09 -8.35 43.21
C VAL A 300 -13.20 -9.19 43.83
N GLY A 301 -13.06 -9.51 45.12
CA GLY A 301 -14.11 -10.21 45.88
C GLY A 301 -14.29 -11.68 45.48
N GLN A 302 -13.26 -12.36 44.96
CA GLN A 302 -13.35 -13.74 44.45
C GLN A 302 -13.88 -14.77 45.47
N SER A 303 -13.74 -14.51 46.77
CA SER A 303 -14.24 -15.38 47.84
C SER A 303 -15.55 -14.88 48.47
N GLN A 304 -16.20 -13.90 47.85
CA GLN A 304 -17.41 -13.25 48.33
C GLN A 304 -18.54 -13.48 47.31
N ASP A 305 -19.79 -13.32 47.72
CA ASP A 305 -20.97 -13.65 46.88
C ASP A 305 -21.01 -12.86 45.56
N ILE A 306 -20.43 -11.67 45.51
CA ILE A 306 -20.37 -10.85 44.29
C ILE A 306 -19.63 -11.55 43.14
N SER A 307 -18.70 -12.49 43.42
CA SER A 307 -17.93 -13.18 42.38
C SER A 307 -18.78 -14.09 41.50
N GLN A 308 -19.99 -14.46 41.94
CA GLN A 308 -20.94 -15.26 41.17
C GLN A 308 -22.02 -14.41 40.50
N SER A 309 -22.10 -13.12 40.83
CA SER A 309 -23.11 -12.22 40.30
C SER A 309 -22.66 -11.58 39.00
N ARG A 310 -23.59 -11.40 38.06
CA ARG A 310 -23.35 -10.55 36.89
C ARG A 310 -23.47 -9.09 37.27
N VAL A 311 -22.42 -8.32 37.03
CA VAL A 311 -22.41 -6.87 37.28
C VAL A 311 -22.87 -6.12 36.03
N TRP A 312 -23.71 -5.10 36.19
CA TRP A 312 -24.27 -4.31 35.09
C TRP A 312 -23.74 -2.88 35.06
N SER A 313 -23.68 -2.21 36.22
CA SER A 313 -23.25 -0.83 36.33
C SER A 313 -22.74 -0.53 37.74
N PHE A 314 -22.09 0.61 37.88
CA PHE A 314 -21.60 1.11 39.16
C PHE A 314 -22.20 2.46 39.51
N PHE A 315 -22.01 2.87 40.75
CA PHE A 315 -22.18 4.24 41.22
C PHE A 315 -21.18 4.50 42.32
N ALA A 316 -20.61 5.70 42.41
CA ALA A 316 -19.66 6.04 43.46
C ALA A 316 -20.08 7.33 44.16
N THR A 317 -19.84 7.34 45.46
CA THR A 317 -19.82 8.52 46.33
C THR A 317 -18.38 8.72 46.83
N GLU A 318 -18.09 9.77 47.59
CA GLU A 318 -16.74 9.99 48.14
C GLU A 318 -16.23 8.79 48.97
N GLY A 319 -17.12 8.10 49.69
CA GLY A 319 -16.75 7.03 50.61
C GLY A 319 -17.06 5.61 50.14
N ASN A 320 -18.03 5.43 49.25
CA ASN A 320 -18.56 4.11 48.87
C ASN A 320 -18.64 3.94 47.36
N LEU A 321 -18.35 2.71 46.92
CA LEU A 321 -18.59 2.21 45.57
C LEU A 321 -19.71 1.17 45.63
N TYR A 322 -20.69 1.31 44.74
CA TYR A 322 -21.84 0.44 44.61
C TYR A 322 -21.80 -0.28 43.26
N ALA A 323 -22.21 -1.55 43.25
CA ALA A 323 -22.33 -2.37 42.05
C ALA A 323 -23.75 -2.91 41.94
N ALA A 324 -24.44 -2.58 40.84
CA ALA A 324 -25.75 -3.15 40.52
C ALA A 324 -25.56 -4.48 39.79
N THR A 325 -26.17 -5.55 40.31
CA THR A 325 -25.99 -6.92 39.84
C THR A 325 -27.33 -7.67 39.68
N ASP A 326 -27.26 -8.84 39.06
CA ASP A 326 -28.41 -9.76 38.99
C ASP A 326 -28.91 -10.26 40.35
N SER A 327 -28.06 -10.21 41.38
CA SER A 327 -28.34 -10.66 42.74
C SER A 327 -28.74 -9.51 43.68
N GLY A 328 -28.72 -8.26 43.19
CA GLY A 328 -29.06 -7.06 43.94
C GLY A 328 -27.98 -5.97 43.85
N VAL A 329 -27.87 -5.11 44.86
CA VAL A 329 -26.85 -4.06 44.92
C VAL A 329 -25.82 -4.41 45.98
N PHE A 330 -24.55 -4.46 45.58
CA PHE A 330 -23.41 -4.63 46.49
C PHE A 330 -22.74 -3.28 46.76
N VAL A 331 -22.11 -3.15 47.92
CA VAL A 331 -21.36 -1.96 48.31
C VAL A 331 -20.00 -2.32 48.90
N THR A 332 -19.03 -1.46 48.67
CA THR A 332 -17.69 -1.52 49.27
C THR A 332 -17.20 -0.11 49.61
N ASN A 333 -16.41 0.02 50.68
CA ASN A 333 -15.76 1.27 51.06
C ASN A 333 -14.28 1.31 50.71
N ASP A 334 -13.63 0.16 50.51
CA ASP A 334 -12.20 0.03 50.19
C ASP A 334 -11.96 -0.44 48.75
N GLY A 335 -13.00 -0.90 48.06
CA GLY A 335 -12.90 -1.42 46.71
C GLY A 335 -12.42 -2.86 46.64
N GLU A 336 -12.37 -3.59 47.76
CA GLU A 336 -11.91 -4.99 47.87
C GLU A 336 -12.91 -5.89 48.62
N GLN A 337 -13.51 -5.39 49.70
CA GLN A 337 -14.52 -6.11 50.49
C GLN A 337 -15.92 -5.65 50.11
N TRP A 338 -16.67 -6.52 49.44
CA TRP A 338 -18.03 -6.28 48.98
C TRP A 338 -19.03 -6.96 49.91
N ARG A 339 -20.09 -6.23 50.26
CA ARG A 339 -21.24 -6.75 51.00
C ARG A 339 -22.52 -6.49 50.21
N LEU A 340 -23.45 -7.44 50.25
CA LEU A 340 -24.79 -7.23 49.71
C LEU A 340 -25.51 -6.16 50.54
N LEU A 341 -25.95 -5.08 49.90
CA LEU A 341 -26.67 -3.96 50.50
C LEU A 341 -28.18 -4.07 50.29
N ILE A 342 -28.58 -4.46 49.09
CA ILE A 342 -29.99 -4.65 48.68
C ILE A 342 -30.03 -5.98 47.96
N SER A 343 -30.86 -6.92 48.43
CA SER A 343 -31.07 -8.21 47.77
C SER A 343 -32.03 -8.11 46.59
N ALA A 344 -31.95 -9.04 45.64
CA ALA A 344 -32.95 -9.14 44.58
C ALA A 344 -34.38 -9.41 45.13
N ASP A 345 -34.51 -10.08 46.28
CA ASP A 345 -35.80 -10.34 46.92
C ASP A 345 -36.48 -9.04 47.40
N GLU A 346 -35.70 -8.07 47.90
CA GLU A 346 -36.19 -6.72 48.22
C GLU A 346 -36.67 -5.94 46.97
N LEU A 347 -36.32 -6.41 45.78
CA LEU A 347 -36.71 -5.87 44.48
C LEU A 347 -37.72 -6.78 43.77
N GLU A 348 -38.50 -7.57 44.53
CA GLU A 348 -39.49 -8.53 44.00
C GLU A 348 -38.87 -9.57 43.05
N GLY A 349 -37.63 -9.98 43.30
CA GLY A 349 -36.87 -10.93 42.47
C GLY A 349 -36.26 -10.30 41.21
N ASN A 350 -36.38 -8.98 41.03
CA ASN A 350 -35.81 -8.30 39.86
C ASN A 350 -34.31 -8.01 40.07
N SER A 351 -33.54 -8.16 38.99
CA SER A 351 -32.13 -7.77 38.97
C SER A 351 -31.96 -6.25 39.05
N ALA A 352 -30.99 -5.79 39.84
CA ALA A 352 -30.54 -4.40 39.85
C ALA A 352 -29.70 -4.12 38.59
N TYR A 353 -30.17 -3.22 37.73
CA TYR A 353 -29.53 -2.92 36.45
C TYR A 353 -28.78 -1.58 36.49
N SER A 354 -29.37 -0.58 37.13
CA SER A 354 -28.75 0.72 37.41
C SER A 354 -29.01 1.11 38.86
N PHE A 355 -28.09 1.90 39.44
CA PHE A 355 -28.19 2.36 40.81
C PHE A 355 -27.78 3.82 40.92
N PHE A 356 -28.49 4.55 41.76
CA PHE A 356 -28.22 5.91 42.14
C PHE A 356 -28.60 6.09 43.62
N THR A 357 -27.89 6.95 44.34
CA THR A 357 -28.26 7.31 45.70
C THR A 357 -27.90 8.75 45.95
N ASP A 358 -28.82 9.47 46.58
CA ASP A 358 -28.55 10.71 47.29
C ASP A 358 -28.42 10.40 48.79
N SER A 359 -28.17 11.41 49.64
CA SER A 359 -27.98 11.19 51.07
C SER A 359 -29.19 10.59 51.80
N ASN A 360 -30.37 10.54 51.18
CA ASN A 360 -31.63 10.16 51.81
C ASN A 360 -32.26 8.91 51.20
N ASP A 361 -32.07 8.69 49.89
CA ASP A 361 -32.79 7.69 49.11
C ASP A 361 -31.88 6.76 48.29
N TYR A 362 -32.34 5.51 48.15
CA TYR A 362 -31.78 4.51 47.24
C TYR A 362 -32.69 4.33 46.02
N TRP A 363 -32.12 4.51 44.84
CA TRP A 363 -32.79 4.41 43.56
C TRP A 363 -32.23 3.22 42.78
N VAL A 364 -33.06 2.20 42.56
CA VAL A 364 -32.66 0.98 41.86
C VAL A 364 -33.47 0.83 40.59
N GLY A 365 -32.80 1.05 39.45
CA GLY A 365 -33.36 0.76 38.15
C GLY A 365 -33.28 -0.73 37.85
N THR A 366 -34.40 -1.35 37.50
CA THR A 366 -34.48 -2.78 37.18
C THR A 366 -34.87 -3.01 35.72
N ARG A 367 -35.05 -4.27 35.32
CA ARG A 367 -35.67 -4.62 34.02
C ARG A 367 -37.19 -4.42 34.00
N ASN A 368 -37.79 -4.11 35.14
CA ASN A 368 -39.22 -4.00 35.32
C ASN A 368 -39.59 -2.71 36.07
N GLY A 369 -38.97 -1.59 35.69
CA GLY A 369 -39.21 -0.27 36.28
C GLY A 369 -38.21 0.12 37.37
N LEU A 370 -38.53 1.21 38.05
CA LEU A 370 -37.69 1.86 39.05
C LEU A 370 -38.23 1.57 40.46
N TYR A 371 -37.33 1.24 41.39
CA TYR A 371 -37.62 1.04 42.80
C TYR A 371 -36.92 2.11 43.62
N ILE A 372 -37.64 2.70 44.57
CA ILE A 372 -37.15 3.81 45.40
C ILE A 372 -37.40 3.46 46.87
N ARG A 373 -36.39 3.68 47.71
CA ARG A 373 -36.46 3.49 49.16
C ARG A 373 -35.80 4.66 49.87
N SER A 374 -36.56 5.33 50.73
CA SER A 374 -35.99 6.17 51.79
C SER A 374 -35.25 5.29 52.79
N THR A 375 -34.11 5.75 53.29
CA THR A 375 -33.17 4.98 54.12
C THR A 375 -33.76 4.22 55.32
N GLU A 376 -34.99 4.52 55.76
CA GLU A 376 -35.71 3.83 56.85
C GLU A 376 -36.96 3.02 56.42
N ASP A 377 -37.39 3.08 55.15
CA ASP A 377 -38.64 2.48 54.66
C ASP A 377 -38.43 1.18 53.84
N ALA A 378 -39.51 0.49 53.48
CA ALA A 378 -39.47 -0.60 52.49
C ALA A 378 -39.33 -0.03 51.06
N PHE A 379 -38.77 -0.80 50.12
CA PHE A 379 -38.80 -0.40 48.72
C PHE A 379 -40.23 -0.26 48.21
N SER A 380 -40.49 0.85 47.54
CA SER A 380 -41.72 1.07 46.78
C SER A 380 -41.38 1.15 45.30
N ARG A 381 -42.24 0.53 44.48
CA ARG A 381 -42.14 0.65 43.03
C ARG A 381 -42.62 2.04 42.63
N SER A 382 -41.90 2.69 41.72
CA SER A 382 -42.25 4.02 41.20
C SER A 382 -43.54 3.97 40.35
N ASP A 383 -43.90 5.12 39.79
CA ASP A 383 -45.04 5.34 38.86
C ASP A 383 -45.25 4.22 37.82
N VAL A 384 -46.53 3.90 37.55
CA VAL A 384 -47.00 2.91 36.57
C VAL A 384 -46.44 3.15 35.17
N GLN A 385 -46.10 4.39 34.81
CA GLN A 385 -45.51 4.72 33.51
C GLN A 385 -44.16 4.01 33.25
N LEU A 386 -43.44 3.61 34.31
CA LEU A 386 -42.15 2.91 34.20
C LEU A 386 -42.29 1.38 34.28
N GLU A 387 -43.48 0.85 34.51
CA GLU A 387 -43.73 -0.59 34.62
C GLU A 387 -43.39 -1.34 33.31
N GLY A 388 -42.66 -2.45 33.43
CA GLY A 388 -42.21 -3.26 32.29
C GLY A 388 -41.09 -2.63 31.46
N LEU A 389 -40.60 -1.44 31.83
CA LEU A 389 -39.47 -0.79 31.16
C LEU A 389 -38.16 -1.15 31.87
N GLN A 390 -37.11 -1.43 31.09
CA GLN A 390 -35.77 -1.57 31.64
C GLN A 390 -35.16 -0.18 31.84
N ILE A 391 -34.71 0.12 33.06
CA ILE A 391 -34.09 1.39 33.44
C ILE A 391 -32.59 1.30 33.18
N ASN A 392 -32.15 1.88 32.06
CA ASN A 392 -30.76 1.83 31.61
C ASN A 392 -29.85 2.75 32.42
N THR A 393 -30.35 3.93 32.82
CA THR A 393 -29.54 4.95 33.49
C THR A 393 -30.42 5.87 34.32
N LEU A 394 -29.88 6.26 35.46
CA LEU A 394 -30.43 7.30 36.33
C LEU A 394 -29.40 8.43 36.35
N TYR A 395 -29.85 9.65 36.09
CA TYR A 395 -29.00 10.84 36.08
C TYR A 395 -29.70 11.98 36.82
N ALA A 396 -29.12 12.43 37.92
CA ALA A 396 -29.65 13.56 38.69
C ALA A 396 -29.04 14.87 38.18
N ASP A 397 -29.90 15.85 37.94
CA ASP A 397 -29.55 17.23 37.59
C ASP A 397 -30.39 18.18 38.46
N GLU A 398 -29.76 18.77 39.48
CA GLU A 398 -30.41 19.61 40.48
C GLU A 398 -31.63 18.93 41.14
N ASN A 399 -32.84 19.36 40.81
CA ASN A 399 -34.10 18.84 41.37
C ASN A 399 -34.79 17.82 40.46
N VAL A 400 -34.18 17.43 39.35
CA VAL A 400 -34.77 16.50 38.38
C VAL A 400 -33.89 15.27 38.25
N VAL A 401 -34.49 14.10 38.41
CA VAL A 401 -33.86 12.81 38.08
C VAL A 401 -34.35 12.38 36.71
N TYR A 402 -33.43 12.33 35.75
CA TYR A 402 -33.70 11.76 34.44
C TYR A 402 -33.59 10.24 34.49
N VAL A 403 -34.64 9.57 34.01
CA VAL A 403 -34.79 8.12 33.98
C VAL A 403 -34.73 7.66 32.53
N ALA A 404 -33.58 7.15 32.11
CA ALA A 404 -33.37 6.61 30.77
C ALA A 404 -33.84 5.16 30.69
N THR A 405 -34.66 4.84 29.69
CA THR A 405 -35.26 3.51 29.53
C THR A 405 -35.03 2.93 28.13
N THR A 406 -35.45 1.68 27.90
CA THR A 406 -35.47 1.06 26.57
C THR A 406 -36.50 1.65 25.61
N LYS A 407 -37.45 2.48 26.07
CA LYS A 407 -38.52 3.06 25.26
C LYS A 407 -38.71 4.57 25.42
N GLY A 408 -37.75 5.25 26.06
CA GLY A 408 -37.67 6.70 26.08
C GLY A 408 -36.95 7.27 27.28
N LEU A 409 -36.95 8.60 27.36
CA LEU A 409 -36.43 9.37 28.47
C LEU A 409 -37.59 9.95 29.29
N PHE A 410 -37.51 9.82 30.60
CA PHE A 410 -38.47 10.40 31.54
C PHE A 410 -37.75 11.35 32.50
N SER A 411 -38.48 12.31 33.04
CA SER A 411 -38.03 13.18 34.13
C SER A 411 -38.88 12.92 35.36
N PHE A 412 -38.23 12.84 36.51
CA PHE A 412 -38.86 12.76 37.82
C PHE A 412 -38.46 13.98 38.64
N ASP A 413 -39.44 14.76 39.11
CA ASP A 413 -39.23 16.03 39.82
C ASP A 413 -39.41 15.94 41.34
N GLY A 414 -39.49 14.72 41.88
CA GLY A 414 -39.80 14.45 43.28
C GLY A 414 -41.24 14.00 43.52
N MET A 415 -42.17 14.28 42.59
CA MET A 415 -43.58 13.90 42.71
C MET A 415 -44.06 13.09 41.52
N ASP A 416 -43.88 13.59 40.30
CA ASP A 416 -44.47 13.01 39.10
C ASP A 416 -43.40 12.51 38.12
N VAL A 417 -43.71 11.40 37.43
CA VAL A 417 -42.92 10.92 36.28
C VAL A 417 -43.55 11.45 34.99
N SER A 418 -42.77 12.16 34.18
CA SER A 418 -43.19 12.69 32.88
C SER A 418 -42.28 12.20 31.75
N SER A 419 -42.87 11.75 30.64
CA SER A 419 -42.10 11.38 29.44
C SER A 419 -41.62 12.61 28.67
N ILE A 420 -40.45 12.52 28.04
CA ILE A 420 -39.90 13.57 27.18
C ILE A 420 -40.17 13.18 25.71
N PRO A 421 -41.08 13.88 25.00
CA PRO A 421 -41.58 13.46 23.68
C PRO A 421 -40.50 13.21 22.62
N THR A 422 -39.41 13.98 22.65
CA THR A 422 -38.28 13.82 21.72
C THR A 422 -37.69 12.40 21.73
N PHE A 423 -37.78 11.70 22.85
CA PHE A 423 -37.21 10.37 23.04
C PHE A 423 -38.25 9.26 23.02
N GLU A 424 -39.49 9.53 22.60
CA GLU A 424 -40.52 8.49 22.52
C GLU A 424 -40.05 7.34 21.60
N SER A 425 -40.15 6.10 22.08
CA SER A 425 -39.64 4.90 21.38
C SER A 425 -38.13 4.85 21.14
N GLN A 426 -37.34 5.73 21.76
CA GLN A 426 -35.88 5.70 21.72
C GLN A 426 -35.31 4.89 22.90
N SER A 427 -34.38 3.99 22.63
CA SER A 427 -33.61 3.31 23.68
C SER A 427 -32.49 4.24 24.13
N VAL A 428 -32.66 4.87 25.30
CA VAL A 428 -31.72 5.86 25.83
C VAL A 428 -30.65 5.15 26.65
N ARG A 429 -29.38 5.45 26.36
CA ARG A 429 -28.22 4.68 26.84
C ARG A 429 -27.27 5.50 27.70
N SER A 430 -27.09 6.77 27.38
CA SER A 430 -26.21 7.66 28.14
C SER A 430 -26.75 9.08 28.27
N ILE A 431 -26.41 9.74 29.37
CA ILE A 431 -26.78 11.12 29.69
C ILE A 431 -25.55 11.79 30.32
N LEU A 432 -25.17 12.97 29.85
CA LEU A 432 -24.06 13.74 30.39
C LEU A 432 -24.39 15.23 30.36
N LYS A 433 -24.27 15.93 31.49
CA LYS A 433 -24.26 17.39 31.51
C LYS A 433 -22.81 17.88 31.48
N THR A 434 -22.47 18.67 30.47
CA THR A 434 -21.13 19.27 30.34
C THR A 434 -21.04 20.55 31.19
N LYS A 435 -19.82 21.01 31.50
CA LYS A 435 -19.57 22.23 32.32
C LYS A 435 -20.21 23.51 31.77
N ASN A 436 -20.51 23.56 30.48
CA ASN A 436 -21.22 24.65 29.83
C ASN A 436 -22.75 24.52 29.91
N GLU A 437 -23.27 23.68 30.81
CA GLU A 437 -24.70 23.45 31.08
C GLU A 437 -25.49 22.81 29.93
N VAL A 438 -24.82 22.20 28.95
CA VAL A 438 -25.47 21.46 27.86
C VAL A 438 -25.70 20.02 28.29
N LEU A 439 -26.95 19.56 28.19
CA LEU A 439 -27.30 18.16 28.48
C LEU A 439 -27.23 17.32 27.21
N TRP A 440 -26.31 16.38 27.15
CA TRP A 440 -26.13 15.45 26.05
C TRP A 440 -26.81 14.12 26.36
N VAL A 441 -27.50 13.56 25.38
CA VAL A 441 -28.18 12.26 25.50
C VAL A 441 -27.80 11.39 24.32
N GLY A 442 -27.24 10.23 24.62
CA GLY A 442 -26.94 9.19 23.66
C GLY A 442 -28.01 8.11 23.65
N THR A 443 -28.50 7.77 22.45
CA THR A 443 -29.46 6.67 22.23
C THR A 443 -28.84 5.60 21.33
N GLU A 444 -29.55 4.50 21.13
CA GLU A 444 -29.19 3.52 20.10
C GLU A 444 -29.34 4.06 18.67
N ALA A 445 -30.04 5.19 18.50
CA ALA A 445 -30.35 5.75 17.20
C ALA A 445 -29.55 7.03 16.85
N GLY A 446 -29.03 7.74 17.85
CA GLY A 446 -28.35 9.01 17.62
C GLY A 446 -27.87 9.72 18.88
N LEU A 447 -27.35 10.92 18.67
CA LEU A 447 -26.88 11.84 19.70
C LEU A 447 -27.78 13.08 19.74
N PHE A 448 -28.17 13.49 20.94
CA PHE A 448 -29.04 14.64 21.15
C PHE A 448 -28.39 15.59 22.15
N LYS A 449 -28.66 16.89 22.01
CA LYS A 449 -28.30 17.90 23.02
C LYS A 449 -29.52 18.72 23.42
N LYS A 450 -29.56 19.13 24.68
CA LYS A 450 -30.48 20.14 25.21
C LYS A 450 -29.69 21.42 25.45
N GLU A 451 -30.08 22.47 24.75
CA GLU A 451 -29.49 23.79 24.91
C GLU A 451 -30.64 24.81 24.99
N ASN A 452 -30.61 25.69 26.00
CA ASN A 452 -31.69 26.64 26.28
C ASN A 452 -33.09 25.99 26.40
N GLY A 453 -33.16 24.79 26.99
CA GLY A 453 -34.42 24.06 27.20
C GLY A 453 -34.94 23.27 25.99
N VAL A 454 -34.33 23.41 24.82
CA VAL A 454 -34.77 22.76 23.57
C VAL A 454 -33.88 21.57 23.24
N TRP A 455 -34.51 20.44 22.91
CA TRP A 455 -33.81 19.24 22.44
C TRP A 455 -33.60 19.28 20.92
N ALA A 456 -32.38 18.97 20.49
CA ALA A 456 -32.02 18.82 19.09
C ALA A 456 -31.16 17.58 18.86
N GLU A 457 -31.42 16.86 17.77
CA GLU A 457 -30.53 15.81 17.28
C GLU A 457 -29.26 16.43 16.68
N VAL A 458 -28.13 15.77 16.88
CA VAL A 458 -26.81 16.22 16.43
C VAL A 458 -26.31 15.29 15.34
N ASP A 459 -26.08 15.85 14.16
CA ASP A 459 -25.43 15.12 13.07
C ASP A 459 -23.93 15.00 13.32
N VAL A 460 -23.46 13.77 13.48
CA VAL A 460 -22.05 13.43 13.68
C VAL A 460 -21.47 12.99 12.34
N LEU A 461 -20.82 13.91 11.62
CA LEU A 461 -20.12 13.65 10.35
C LEU A 461 -20.98 12.98 9.24
N ASN A 462 -22.28 13.26 9.15
CA ASN A 462 -23.21 12.58 8.23
C ASN A 462 -23.21 11.05 8.40
N SER A 463 -22.92 10.56 9.61
CA SER A 463 -22.80 9.13 9.87
C SER A 463 -24.15 8.41 9.83
N GLY A 464 -25.26 9.13 9.74
CA GLY A 464 -26.60 8.60 9.95
C GLY A 464 -26.78 8.12 11.37
N ASN A 465 -27.56 7.05 11.57
CA ASN A 465 -27.82 6.48 12.89
C ASN A 465 -26.51 6.00 13.56
N ILE A 466 -26.23 6.50 14.76
CA ILE A 466 -25.10 6.08 15.60
C ILE A 466 -25.61 5.55 16.94
N PHE A 467 -25.19 4.35 17.34
CA PHE A 467 -25.45 3.84 18.68
C PHE A 467 -24.43 4.47 19.63
N VAL A 468 -24.86 5.50 20.36
CA VAL A 468 -24.04 6.16 21.39
C VAL A 468 -24.08 5.34 22.69
N SER A 469 -22.94 4.76 23.05
CA SER A 469 -22.83 3.87 24.21
C SER A 469 -22.39 4.60 25.47
N SER A 470 -21.55 5.63 25.34
CA SER A 470 -20.99 6.40 26.45
C SER A 470 -20.56 7.80 25.98
N LEU A 471 -20.69 8.77 26.89
CA LEU A 471 -20.38 10.18 26.69
C LEU A 471 -19.41 10.62 27.79
N LEU A 472 -18.40 11.42 27.44
CA LEU A 472 -17.44 11.95 28.40
C LEU A 472 -16.98 13.35 27.98
N GLU A 473 -16.96 14.29 28.92
CA GLU A 473 -16.35 15.60 28.70
C GLU A 473 -14.83 15.52 28.88
N TYR A 474 -14.09 16.10 27.93
CA TYR A 474 -12.64 16.23 27.96
C TYR A 474 -12.30 17.72 27.83
N GLY A 475 -11.48 18.25 28.74
CA GLY A 475 -11.16 19.69 28.75
C GLY A 475 -12.39 20.58 29.01
N ASP A 476 -12.34 21.83 28.55
CA ASP A 476 -13.49 22.74 28.61
C ASP A 476 -14.19 22.74 27.24
N GLY A 477 -15.35 22.09 27.16
CA GLY A 477 -16.20 22.07 25.97
C GLY A 477 -15.85 21.05 24.88
N GLN A 478 -14.89 20.15 25.10
CA GLN A 478 -14.63 19.02 24.19
C GLN A 478 -15.43 17.79 24.66
N LEU A 479 -16.06 17.10 23.71
CA LEU A 479 -16.92 15.95 24.00
C LEU A 479 -16.39 14.71 23.29
N LEU A 480 -16.16 13.66 24.06
CA LEU A 480 -15.88 12.33 23.54
C LEU A 480 -17.18 11.52 23.48
N VAL A 481 -17.42 10.91 22.33
CA VAL A 481 -18.60 10.09 22.05
C VAL A 481 -18.13 8.70 21.64
N ALA A 482 -18.32 7.74 22.54
CA ALA A 482 -18.07 6.34 22.27
C ALA A 482 -19.30 5.70 21.63
N THR A 483 -19.08 4.84 20.65
CA THR A 483 -20.16 4.19 19.91
C THR A 483 -19.99 2.69 19.82
N TYR A 484 -21.12 2.00 19.60
CA TYR A 484 -21.12 0.62 19.16
C TYR A 484 -21.07 0.56 17.63
N GLY A 485 -20.00 0.00 17.06
CA GLY A 485 -19.82 -0.21 15.63
C GLY A 485 -19.15 0.91 14.83
N LYS A 486 -18.96 2.12 15.38
CA LYS A 486 -18.35 3.26 14.65
C LYS A 486 -17.11 3.86 15.31
N GLY A 487 -16.65 3.30 16.43
CA GLY A 487 -15.46 3.76 17.14
C GLY A 487 -15.72 4.96 18.05
N LEU A 488 -14.74 5.87 18.10
CA LEU A 488 -14.71 7.03 19.00
C LEU A 488 -14.78 8.32 18.19
N PHE A 489 -15.61 9.26 18.62
CA PHE A 489 -15.67 10.61 18.06
C PHE A 489 -15.23 11.63 19.10
N LEU A 490 -14.49 12.64 18.65
CA LEU A 490 -14.11 13.82 19.42
C LEU A 490 -14.78 15.04 18.79
N LEU A 491 -15.54 15.78 19.57
CA LEU A 491 -15.99 17.13 19.25
C LEU A 491 -15.06 18.12 19.93
N ASP A 492 -14.37 18.94 19.13
CA ASP A 492 -13.54 20.03 19.62
C ASP A 492 -13.83 21.30 18.82
N ASN A 493 -14.19 22.40 19.48
CA ASN A 493 -14.53 23.67 18.84
C ASN A 493 -15.52 23.53 17.66
N ASN A 494 -16.62 22.80 17.86
CA ASN A 494 -17.63 22.46 16.84
C ASN A 494 -17.13 21.64 15.64
N SER A 495 -15.90 21.12 15.69
CA SER A 495 -15.33 20.24 14.67
C SER A 495 -15.31 18.81 15.16
N TRP A 496 -15.79 17.89 14.33
CA TRP A 496 -15.80 16.47 14.62
C TRP A 496 -14.57 15.77 14.05
N GLN A 497 -13.95 14.93 14.86
CA GLN A 497 -12.91 13.99 14.48
C GLN A 497 -13.34 12.57 14.85
N ALA A 498 -13.07 11.61 13.96
CA ALA A 498 -13.42 10.20 14.16
C ALA A 498 -12.17 9.33 14.25
N PHE A 499 -12.19 8.39 15.18
CA PHE A 499 -11.15 7.39 15.40
C PHE A 499 -11.76 6.00 15.29
N ASN A 500 -11.16 5.17 14.45
CA ASN A 500 -11.53 3.77 14.26
C ASN A 500 -10.26 2.93 14.15
N VAL A 501 -10.41 1.63 13.90
CA VAL A 501 -9.28 0.68 13.85
C VAL A 501 -8.23 1.06 12.79
N LYS A 502 -8.62 1.67 11.67
CA LYS A 502 -7.67 2.16 10.65
C LYS A 502 -6.82 3.34 11.13
N ASN A 503 -7.29 4.05 12.15
CA ASN A 503 -6.65 5.24 12.72
C ASN A 503 -5.98 4.96 14.08
N GLY A 504 -5.78 3.68 14.44
CA GLY A 504 -5.06 3.29 15.66
C GLY A 504 -5.94 3.01 16.88
N LEU A 505 -7.27 2.98 16.75
CA LEU A 505 -8.15 2.48 17.82
C LEU A 505 -8.04 0.95 17.91
N PRO A 506 -7.91 0.33 19.09
CA PRO A 506 -7.68 -1.12 19.17
C PRO A 506 -8.91 -1.97 18.80
N PHE A 507 -10.12 -1.45 19.03
CA PHE A 507 -11.40 -2.08 18.66
C PHE A 507 -12.50 -1.04 18.43
N GLN A 508 -13.53 -1.35 17.63
CA GLN A 508 -14.58 -0.38 17.24
C GLN A 508 -15.80 -0.36 18.15
N ASP A 509 -16.10 -1.47 18.84
CA ASP A 509 -17.27 -1.60 19.70
C ASP A 509 -16.96 -1.15 21.12
N LEU A 510 -17.13 0.16 21.36
CA LEU A 510 -16.89 0.76 22.66
C LEU A 510 -18.17 0.71 23.48
N PHE A 511 -18.08 0.24 24.72
CA PHE A 511 -19.17 0.25 25.69
C PHE A 511 -19.07 1.40 26.67
N ALA A 512 -17.87 1.73 27.15
CA ALA A 512 -17.64 2.87 28.00
C ALA A 512 -16.25 3.47 27.79
N ILE A 513 -16.16 4.75 28.13
CA ILE A 513 -14.92 5.52 28.13
C ILE A 513 -14.77 6.26 29.46
N GLN A 514 -13.54 6.38 29.95
CA GLN A 514 -13.27 7.04 31.22
C GLN A 514 -11.87 7.66 31.22
N ILE A 515 -11.70 8.83 31.84
CA ILE A 515 -10.37 9.44 32.02
C ILE A 515 -9.80 9.04 33.38
N ARG A 516 -8.55 8.59 33.38
CA ARG A 516 -7.74 8.35 34.58
C ARG A 516 -6.25 8.43 34.23
N ASP A 517 -5.47 9.11 35.07
CA ASP A 517 -4.01 9.20 34.94
C ASP A 517 -3.52 9.66 33.55
N ASN A 518 -4.08 10.79 33.08
CA ASN A 518 -3.79 11.37 31.75
C ASN A 518 -3.97 10.40 30.55
N LYS A 519 -4.79 9.37 30.73
CA LYS A 519 -5.17 8.40 29.69
C LYS A 519 -6.69 8.34 29.56
N LEU A 520 -7.15 8.17 28.33
CA LEU A 520 -8.51 7.75 28.00
C LEU A 520 -8.57 6.23 28.02
N TRP A 521 -9.29 5.68 28.98
CA TRP A 521 -9.58 4.26 29.10
C TRP A 521 -10.79 3.92 28.26
N LEU A 522 -10.68 2.82 27.52
CA LEU A 522 -11.69 2.28 26.63
C LEU A 522 -12.08 0.88 27.12
N SER A 523 -13.36 0.60 27.21
CA SER A 523 -13.86 -0.75 27.49
C SER A 523 -14.92 -1.16 26.47
N GLY A 524 -14.91 -2.43 26.10
CA GLY A 524 -15.82 -2.99 25.11
C GLY A 524 -15.93 -4.51 25.22
N ALA A 525 -16.68 -5.14 24.32
CA ALA A 525 -16.73 -6.60 24.24
C ALA A 525 -15.37 -7.22 23.88
N SER A 526 -14.51 -6.46 23.19
CA SER A 526 -13.17 -6.88 22.80
C SER A 526 -12.11 -6.69 23.88
N GLY A 527 -12.47 -6.15 25.06
CA GLY A 527 -11.58 -5.98 26.20
C GLY A 527 -11.39 -4.52 26.65
N ILE A 528 -10.20 -4.20 27.14
CA ILE A 528 -9.83 -2.94 27.78
C ILE A 528 -8.57 -2.39 27.12
N ALA A 529 -8.57 -1.10 26.82
CA ALA A 529 -7.40 -0.40 26.29
C ALA A 529 -7.28 1.01 26.87
N SER A 530 -6.14 1.65 26.65
CA SER A 530 -5.91 3.03 27.02
C SER A 530 -5.23 3.80 25.89
N ILE A 531 -5.53 5.09 25.79
CA ILE A 531 -4.92 6.03 24.86
C ILE A 531 -4.37 7.20 25.68
N PRO A 532 -3.08 7.59 25.55
CA PRO A 532 -2.59 8.83 26.15
C PRO A 532 -3.40 10.03 25.65
N LEU A 533 -3.85 10.91 26.53
CA LEU A 533 -4.69 12.06 26.13
C LEU A 533 -3.99 13.00 25.13
N SER A 534 -2.65 13.04 25.15
CA SER A 534 -1.83 13.76 24.17
C SER A 534 -2.04 13.28 22.72
N GLU A 535 -2.51 12.05 22.51
CA GLU A 535 -2.75 11.49 21.17
C GLU A 535 -4.08 11.94 20.55
N LEU A 536 -5.04 12.46 21.35
CA LEU A 536 -6.39 12.80 20.85
C LEU A 536 -6.41 13.96 19.84
N GLY A 537 -5.30 14.69 19.65
CA GLY A 537 -5.13 15.68 18.58
C GLY A 537 -4.51 15.12 17.28
N ASN A 538 -4.04 13.87 17.28
CA ASN A 538 -3.34 13.27 16.15
C ASN A 538 -4.32 12.58 15.18
N LYS A 539 -3.96 12.46 13.89
CA LYS A 539 -4.76 11.68 12.92
C LYS A 539 -4.64 10.17 13.11
N GLN A 540 -3.57 9.73 13.76
CA GLN A 540 -3.25 8.33 14.01
C GLN A 540 -2.90 8.20 15.50
N LEU A 541 -3.63 7.32 16.18
CA LEU A 541 -3.50 7.09 17.61
C LEU A 541 -2.44 6.02 17.89
N THR A 542 -1.78 6.18 19.02
CA THR A 542 -1.08 5.09 19.71
C THR A 542 -1.93 4.66 20.91
N SER A 543 -2.18 3.36 21.05
CA SER A 543 -2.99 2.80 22.14
C SER A 543 -2.31 1.61 22.78
N ASP A 544 -2.50 1.45 24.09
CA ASP A 544 -2.05 0.28 24.85
C ASP A 544 -3.26 -0.62 25.15
N VAL A 545 -3.23 -1.86 24.68
CA VAL A 545 -4.26 -2.86 25.04
C VAL A 545 -3.88 -3.48 26.38
N ILE A 546 -4.83 -3.50 27.31
CA ILE A 546 -4.64 -3.94 28.70
C ILE A 546 -5.32 -5.29 28.93
N LEU A 547 -6.46 -5.54 28.28
CA LEU A 547 -7.13 -6.83 28.26
C LEU A 547 -7.73 -7.04 26.87
N ARG A 548 -7.63 -8.24 26.32
CA ARG A 548 -8.26 -8.59 25.03
C ARG A 548 -9.17 -9.79 25.18
N ASP A 549 -10.42 -9.64 24.73
CA ASP A 549 -11.48 -10.66 24.79
C ASP A 549 -12.25 -10.77 23.45
N ASP A 550 -11.53 -10.61 22.33
CA ASP A 550 -12.11 -10.67 20.97
C ASP A 550 -12.23 -12.09 20.40
N GLY A 551 -11.86 -13.11 21.19
CA GLY A 551 -11.92 -14.52 20.79
C GLY A 551 -10.87 -14.95 19.75
N THR A 552 -9.98 -14.06 19.31
CA THR A 552 -8.89 -14.39 18.36
C THR A 552 -7.73 -15.15 19.01
N PHE A 553 -7.70 -15.19 20.34
CA PHE A 553 -6.67 -15.85 21.12
C PHE A 553 -7.12 -17.26 21.56
N SER A 554 -6.31 -18.28 21.26
CA SER A 554 -6.56 -19.71 21.55
C SER A 554 -6.67 -20.01 23.05
N ALA A 555 -6.17 -19.12 23.90
CA ALA A 555 -6.23 -19.20 25.34
C ALA A 555 -7.11 -18.11 25.91
N ARG A 556 -8.43 -18.29 25.80
CA ARG A 556 -9.40 -17.42 26.46
C ARG A 556 -8.97 -17.22 27.92
N SER A 557 -8.63 -15.98 28.29
CA SER A 557 -8.67 -15.62 29.70
C SER A 557 -10.13 -15.79 30.10
N ASP A 558 -10.42 -16.54 31.16
CA ASP A 558 -11.80 -16.61 31.68
C ASP A 558 -12.30 -15.23 32.17
N LEU A 559 -11.39 -14.22 32.20
CA LEU A 559 -11.60 -12.79 32.43
C LEU A 559 -12.48 -12.15 31.35
N ARG A 560 -13.76 -12.54 31.28
CA ARG A 560 -14.74 -11.91 30.40
C ARG A 560 -15.16 -10.56 30.92
N CYS A 561 -14.68 -9.51 30.26
CA CYS A 561 -15.13 -8.13 30.41
C CYS A 561 -15.42 -7.59 29.01
N CYS A 562 -16.33 -6.65 28.80
CA CYS A 562 -17.12 -5.92 29.78
C CYS A 562 -18.59 -5.96 29.36
N ASN A 563 -19.49 -6.42 30.23
CA ASN A 563 -20.90 -6.70 29.87
C ASN A 563 -21.89 -5.72 30.50
N GLY A 564 -21.44 -4.50 30.80
CA GLY A 564 -22.23 -3.48 31.49
C GLY A 564 -23.25 -2.78 30.60
N ALA A 565 -24.11 -1.98 31.24
CA ALA A 565 -25.16 -1.21 30.61
C ALA A 565 -25.30 0.21 31.17
N GLY A 566 -25.85 1.13 30.37
CA GLY A 566 -26.07 2.52 30.78
C GLY A 566 -24.81 3.39 30.80
N ASN A 567 -24.85 4.48 31.59
CA ASN A 567 -23.79 5.48 31.79
C ASN A 567 -22.57 4.96 32.55
N HIS A 568 -22.78 4.30 33.69
CA HIS A 568 -21.71 3.98 34.63
C HIS A 568 -21.22 2.54 34.50
N ARG A 569 -20.85 2.12 33.28
CA ARG A 569 -20.27 0.79 33.02
C ARG A 569 -18.79 0.73 33.38
N THR A 570 -18.17 1.86 33.64
CA THR A 570 -16.78 1.95 34.02
C THR A 570 -16.68 3.16 34.93
N ILE A 571 -16.02 3.01 36.08
CA ILE A 571 -15.95 4.07 37.09
C ILE A 571 -14.58 4.11 37.73
N VAL A 572 -14.12 5.30 38.09
CA VAL A 572 -12.91 5.48 38.90
C VAL A 572 -13.30 5.62 40.35
N PHE A 573 -12.72 4.80 41.24
CA PHE A 573 -12.88 4.90 42.68
C PHE A 573 -11.53 4.65 43.35
N LYS A 574 -11.11 5.59 44.22
CA LYS A 574 -9.81 5.53 44.92
C LYS A 574 -8.63 5.20 43.99
N ASP A 575 -8.52 5.94 42.89
CA ASP A 575 -7.50 5.82 41.84
C ASP A 575 -7.47 4.49 41.07
N LYS A 576 -8.44 3.59 41.26
CA LYS A 576 -8.61 2.36 40.46
C LYS A 576 -9.80 2.48 39.53
N LEU A 577 -9.72 1.81 38.39
CA LEU A 577 -10.81 1.71 37.41
C LEU A 577 -11.57 0.41 37.68
N TYR A 578 -12.88 0.46 37.82
CA TYR A 578 -13.73 -0.71 38.05
C TYR A 578 -14.62 -0.97 36.85
N LEU A 579 -14.68 -2.23 36.43
CA LEU A 579 -15.43 -2.69 35.26
C LEU A 579 -16.31 -3.91 35.60
N PRO A 580 -17.51 -3.99 35.00
CA PRO A 580 -18.45 -5.08 35.22
C PRO A 580 -18.01 -6.31 34.43
N THR A 581 -18.17 -7.47 35.05
CA THR A 581 -17.99 -8.76 34.39
C THR A 581 -19.25 -9.61 34.53
N LEU A 582 -19.25 -10.77 33.85
CA LEU A 582 -20.32 -11.75 33.98
C LEU A 582 -20.29 -12.45 35.34
N GLU A 583 -19.15 -12.40 36.03
CA GLU A 583 -18.84 -13.13 37.27
C GLU A 583 -18.01 -12.20 38.19
N GLY A 584 -18.68 -11.18 38.72
CA GLY A 584 -18.11 -10.22 39.66
C GLY A 584 -17.50 -8.97 39.04
N VAL A 585 -16.57 -8.36 39.78
CA VAL A 585 -16.00 -7.05 39.47
C VAL A 585 -14.54 -7.19 39.07
N LEU A 586 -14.17 -6.50 37.99
CA LEU A 586 -12.78 -6.32 37.58
C LEU A 586 -12.28 -4.96 38.04
N SER A 587 -11.08 -4.91 38.59
CA SER A 587 -10.37 -3.66 38.86
C SER A 587 -9.13 -3.56 37.98
N VAL A 588 -8.79 -2.36 37.56
CA VAL A 588 -7.53 -2.04 36.87
C VAL A 588 -6.78 -1.05 37.73
N GLY A 589 -5.57 -1.41 38.15
CA GLY A 589 -4.64 -0.56 38.89
C GLY A 589 -3.67 0.19 37.97
N ASP A 590 -2.49 0.50 38.50
CA ASP A 590 -1.42 1.18 37.76
C ASP A 590 -0.86 0.28 36.66
N THR A 591 -0.45 0.90 35.55
CA THR A 591 0.12 0.18 34.41
C THR A 591 1.46 -0.42 34.83
N ILE A 592 1.57 -1.75 34.82
CA ILE A 592 2.84 -2.42 35.03
C ILE A 592 3.62 -2.28 33.73
N ALA A 593 4.87 -1.80 33.79
CA ALA A 593 5.72 -1.76 32.60
C ALA A 593 5.86 -3.19 32.04
N PRO A 594 5.52 -3.43 30.77
CA PRO A 594 5.63 -4.77 30.19
C PRO A 594 7.10 -5.22 30.28
N MET A 595 7.33 -6.41 30.84
CA MET A 595 8.66 -6.99 30.88
C MET A 595 9.05 -7.45 29.47
N HIS A 596 9.91 -6.67 28.80
CA HIS A 596 10.46 -7.01 27.48
C HIS A 596 11.83 -7.65 27.59
N ASN A 597 11.95 -8.87 27.07
CA ASN A 597 13.23 -9.49 26.75
C ASN A 597 13.14 -10.53 25.61
N GLY A 598 12.10 -10.45 24.77
CA GLY A 598 11.92 -11.38 23.65
C GLY A 598 12.61 -10.89 22.37
N GLN A 599 13.66 -11.58 21.93
CA GLN A 599 14.17 -11.43 20.55
C GLN A 599 13.27 -12.22 19.60
N THR A 600 12.87 -11.60 18.49
CA THR A 600 12.17 -12.31 17.41
C THR A 600 13.03 -13.47 16.95
N THR A 601 12.45 -14.66 16.84
CA THR A 601 13.18 -15.88 16.45
C THR A 601 12.46 -16.56 15.31
N ILE A 602 13.20 -16.94 14.27
CA ILE A 602 12.69 -17.83 13.21
C ILE A 602 12.55 -19.23 13.80
N THR A 603 11.31 -19.73 13.89
CA THR A 603 10.95 -21.00 14.52
C THR A 603 10.95 -22.16 13.55
N GLY A 604 10.79 -21.89 12.25
CA GLY A 604 10.77 -22.90 11.21
C GLY A 604 10.89 -22.34 9.81
N VAL A 605 11.45 -23.15 8.91
CA VAL A 605 11.45 -22.88 7.47
C VAL A 605 10.90 -24.10 6.75
N TYR A 606 9.89 -23.88 5.91
CA TYR A 606 9.19 -24.91 5.15
C TYR A 606 9.37 -24.69 3.66
N VAL A 607 9.61 -25.78 2.94
CA VAL A 607 9.80 -25.76 1.49
C VAL A 607 8.92 -26.84 0.89
N GLU A 608 7.89 -26.41 0.14
CA GLU A 608 6.83 -27.29 -0.37
C GLU A 608 6.16 -28.11 0.75
N GLY A 609 5.92 -27.48 1.91
CA GLY A 609 5.29 -28.09 3.08
C GLY A 609 6.19 -29.00 3.91
N VAL A 610 7.47 -29.15 3.56
CA VAL A 610 8.44 -29.94 4.34
C VAL A 610 9.35 -28.99 5.13
N ARG A 611 9.42 -29.18 6.45
CA ARG A 611 10.31 -28.41 7.32
C ARG A 611 11.77 -28.77 7.06
N LEU A 612 12.64 -27.76 6.95
CA LEU A 612 14.08 -27.93 6.90
C LEU A 612 14.66 -27.86 8.32
N ASN A 613 15.26 -28.94 8.80
CA ASN A 613 15.84 -29.03 10.16
C ASN A 613 17.32 -28.58 10.22
N GLN A 614 17.80 -27.79 9.26
CA GLN A 614 19.21 -27.40 9.17
C GLN A 614 19.49 -26.03 9.81
N LYS A 615 20.74 -25.84 10.26
CA LYS A 615 21.24 -24.59 10.83
C LYS A 615 20.92 -23.38 9.93
N TYR A 616 20.20 -22.40 10.49
CA TYR A 616 19.62 -21.23 9.82
C TYR A 616 20.60 -20.24 9.17
N GLU A 617 21.91 -20.43 9.26
CA GLU A 617 22.85 -19.49 8.65
C GLU A 617 22.72 -19.48 7.12
N LYS A 618 22.49 -20.64 6.50
CA LYS A 618 22.29 -20.76 5.04
C LYS A 618 21.56 -22.04 4.66
N LEU A 619 20.38 -21.91 4.05
CA LEU A 619 19.54 -23.02 3.59
C LEU A 619 19.61 -23.13 2.07
N ASN A 620 20.04 -24.30 1.58
CA ASN A 620 20.03 -24.60 0.14
C ASN A 620 18.66 -25.15 -0.27
N LEU A 621 17.95 -24.41 -1.12
CA LEU A 621 16.63 -24.77 -1.64
C LEU A 621 16.71 -25.61 -2.92
N GLY A 622 17.91 -25.90 -3.43
CA GLY A 622 18.10 -26.50 -4.75
C GLY A 622 17.45 -25.62 -5.82
N ARG A 623 16.54 -26.18 -6.61
CA ARG A 623 15.78 -25.42 -7.62
C ARG A 623 14.44 -24.85 -7.12
N LYS A 624 14.09 -25.10 -5.86
CA LYS A 624 12.82 -24.65 -5.30
C LYS A 624 12.91 -23.15 -5.01
N GLN A 625 11.88 -22.41 -5.41
CA GLN A 625 11.83 -20.94 -5.29
C GLN A 625 10.76 -20.46 -4.31
N ASN A 626 10.06 -21.37 -3.66
CA ASN A 626 9.03 -21.06 -2.69
C ASN A 626 9.48 -21.54 -1.33
N ALA A 627 9.36 -20.68 -0.33
CA ALA A 627 9.65 -20.99 1.06
C ALA A 627 8.61 -20.31 1.94
N GLU A 628 8.32 -20.93 3.07
CA GLU A 628 7.50 -20.40 4.14
C GLU A 628 8.39 -20.30 5.37
N VAL A 629 8.32 -19.16 6.05
CA VAL A 629 9.14 -18.88 7.22
C VAL A 629 8.23 -18.56 8.39
N ASP A 630 8.31 -19.41 9.40
CA ASP A 630 7.62 -19.23 10.66
C ASP A 630 8.55 -18.51 11.63
N PHE A 631 8.01 -17.56 12.37
CA PHE A 631 8.73 -16.78 13.34
C PHE A 631 7.83 -16.40 14.49
N SER A 632 8.39 -16.36 15.69
CA SER A 632 7.64 -15.88 16.84
C SER A 632 8.55 -15.18 17.84
N VAL A 633 7.91 -14.55 18.83
CA VAL A 633 8.58 -14.05 20.01
C VAL A 633 7.85 -14.60 21.22
N ALA A 634 8.62 -15.14 22.16
CA ALA A 634 8.08 -15.70 23.38
C ALA A 634 7.43 -14.61 24.24
N THR A 635 6.09 -14.65 24.36
CA THR A 635 5.29 -13.66 25.09
C THR A 635 4.15 -14.36 25.82
N PHE A 636 4.18 -14.37 27.15
CA PHE A 636 3.29 -15.22 27.96
C PHE A 636 2.08 -14.49 28.56
N SER A 637 1.98 -13.17 28.42
CA SER A 637 0.84 -12.38 28.87
C SER A 637 -0.17 -12.16 27.74
N SER A 638 -1.47 -12.31 28.01
CA SER A 638 -2.52 -12.04 27.00
C SER A 638 -2.64 -10.56 26.59
N GLU A 639 -2.08 -9.64 27.39
CA GLU A 639 -2.10 -8.19 27.15
C GLU A 639 -1.18 -7.76 25.99
N THR A 640 -0.27 -8.65 25.60
CA THR A 640 0.91 -8.33 24.81
C THR A 640 0.92 -9.12 23.51
N ILE A 641 0.42 -8.53 22.42
CA ILE A 641 0.45 -9.16 21.09
C ILE A 641 1.55 -8.51 20.25
N PRO A 642 2.55 -9.27 19.79
CA PRO A 642 3.56 -8.74 18.89
C PRO A 642 2.97 -8.44 17.51
N GLU A 643 3.50 -7.37 16.94
CA GLU A 643 3.41 -7.04 15.53
C GLU A 643 4.72 -7.44 14.86
N TYR A 644 4.66 -7.88 13.61
CA TYR A 644 5.83 -8.34 12.86
C TYR A 644 5.98 -7.56 11.56
N ARG A 645 7.23 -7.46 11.13
CA ARG A 645 7.60 -7.01 9.78
C ARG A 645 8.76 -7.85 9.28
N TYR A 646 8.82 -8.06 7.96
CA TYR A 646 9.92 -8.77 7.33
C TYR A 646 10.36 -8.10 6.04
N ARG A 647 11.56 -8.43 5.55
CA ARG A 647 12.07 -7.97 4.25
C ARG A 647 13.02 -8.99 3.61
N LEU A 648 13.27 -8.81 2.32
CA LEU A 648 14.28 -9.56 1.58
C LEU A 648 15.42 -8.61 1.20
N ASP A 649 16.65 -8.98 1.56
CA ASP A 649 17.86 -8.20 1.38
C ASP A 649 17.69 -6.75 1.89
N SER A 650 17.92 -5.76 1.03
CA SER A 650 17.77 -4.33 1.36
C SER A 650 16.45 -3.74 0.86
N SER A 651 15.41 -4.55 0.65
CA SER A 651 14.07 -4.07 0.27
C SER A 651 13.40 -3.28 1.39
N ASP A 652 12.30 -2.60 1.04
CA ASP A 652 11.39 -2.02 2.04
C ASP A 652 10.78 -3.12 2.94
N TRP A 653 10.45 -2.74 4.18
CA TRP A 653 9.81 -3.62 5.14
C TRP A 653 8.35 -3.88 4.76
N VAL A 654 7.96 -5.15 4.78
CA VAL A 654 6.57 -5.60 4.65
C VAL A 654 5.99 -5.76 6.04
N TYR A 655 4.93 -5.00 6.36
CA TYR A 655 4.21 -5.12 7.62
C TYR A 655 3.30 -6.35 7.60
N ALA A 656 3.52 -7.28 8.54
CA ALA A 656 2.78 -8.53 8.66
C ALA A 656 1.68 -8.49 9.72
N GLY A 657 1.54 -7.38 10.47
CA GLY A 657 0.61 -7.30 11.59
C GLY A 657 0.94 -8.38 12.62
N HIS A 658 -0.05 -9.14 13.08
CA HIS A 658 0.13 -10.20 14.08
C HIS A 658 0.47 -11.57 13.48
N ARG A 659 0.69 -11.65 12.17
CA ARG A 659 0.95 -12.92 11.49
C ARG A 659 2.37 -13.42 11.77
N GLU A 660 2.48 -14.69 12.16
CA GLU A 660 3.73 -15.37 12.56
C GLU A 660 4.38 -16.16 11.42
N GLU A 661 3.91 -15.95 10.19
CA GLU A 661 4.34 -16.67 9.00
C GLU A 661 4.57 -15.70 7.83
N ALA A 662 5.56 -16.00 6.99
CA ALA A 662 5.82 -15.29 5.74
C ALA A 662 5.92 -16.27 4.57
N PHE A 663 5.03 -16.10 3.59
CA PHE A 663 5.05 -16.85 2.34
C PHE A 663 5.94 -16.14 1.31
N LEU A 664 7.09 -16.74 1.02
CA LEU A 664 8.05 -16.28 0.02
C LEU A 664 7.82 -17.04 -1.28
N ALA A 665 7.46 -16.32 -2.34
CA ALA A 665 7.26 -16.91 -3.67
C ALA A 665 8.26 -16.33 -4.67
N LYS A 666 8.77 -17.18 -5.57
CA LYS A 666 9.70 -16.81 -6.65
C LYS A 666 11.01 -16.16 -6.15
N LEU A 667 11.65 -16.79 -5.17
CA LEU A 667 12.99 -16.41 -4.74
C LEU A 667 13.97 -16.43 -5.95
N PRO A 668 14.79 -15.38 -6.12
CA PRO A 668 15.74 -15.30 -7.23
C PRO A 668 16.84 -16.36 -7.10
N ALA A 669 17.46 -16.71 -8.23
CA ALA A 669 18.65 -17.56 -8.22
C ALA A 669 19.83 -16.85 -7.53
N GLY A 670 20.54 -17.57 -6.65
CA GLY A 670 21.60 -17.02 -5.82
C GLY A 670 21.23 -16.96 -4.33
N GLU A 671 21.92 -16.10 -3.58
CA GLU A 671 21.67 -15.88 -2.16
C GLU A 671 20.65 -14.77 -1.94
N THR A 672 19.70 -14.99 -1.04
CA THR A 672 18.72 -14.00 -0.60
C THR A 672 18.62 -14.04 0.92
N ARG A 673 18.84 -12.91 1.59
CA ARG A 673 18.68 -12.78 3.04
C ARG A 673 17.24 -12.43 3.36
N PHE A 674 16.58 -13.22 4.18
CA PHE A 674 15.33 -12.86 4.82
C PHE A 674 15.62 -12.31 6.22
N GLU A 675 14.98 -11.20 6.57
CA GLU A 675 15.06 -10.60 7.90
C GLU A 675 13.66 -10.38 8.46
N VAL A 676 13.46 -10.68 9.74
CA VAL A 676 12.19 -10.46 10.45
C VAL A 676 12.43 -9.78 11.79
N SER A 677 11.56 -8.84 12.13
CA SER A 677 11.60 -8.06 13.36
C SER A 677 10.20 -7.97 13.94
N SER A 678 10.10 -7.94 15.26
CA SER A 678 8.84 -7.76 15.98
C SER A 678 8.82 -6.45 16.76
N LYS A 679 7.62 -5.97 17.03
CA LYS A 679 7.34 -4.83 17.89
C LYS A 679 6.26 -5.26 18.87
N ILE A 680 6.39 -4.82 20.10
CA ILE A 680 5.41 -5.13 21.14
C ILE A 680 5.07 -3.81 21.87
N ASN A 681 3.80 -3.63 22.26
CA ASN A 681 3.21 -2.42 22.88
C ASN A 681 4.23 -1.46 23.53
N GLY A 682 4.28 -0.21 23.02
CA GLY A 682 5.16 0.85 23.51
C GLY A 682 6.65 0.72 23.15
N ALA A 683 7.13 -0.46 22.76
CA ALA A 683 8.52 -0.67 22.35
C ALA A 683 8.77 -0.31 20.88
N GLY A 684 10.03 -0.03 20.56
CA GLY A 684 10.50 0.04 19.17
C GLY A 684 10.54 -1.35 18.52
N TRP A 685 10.81 -1.38 17.22
CA TRP A 685 11.08 -2.63 16.51
C TRP A 685 12.38 -3.28 17.04
N SER A 686 12.34 -4.60 17.27
CA SER A 686 13.46 -5.41 17.75
C SER A 686 14.62 -5.49 16.75
N THR A 687 15.79 -5.94 17.22
CA THR A 687 16.87 -6.38 16.31
C THR A 687 16.39 -7.59 15.51
N PRO A 688 16.51 -7.56 14.16
CA PRO A 688 15.95 -8.62 13.34
C PRO A 688 16.72 -9.94 13.48
N ASP A 689 16.00 -11.04 13.38
CA ASP A 689 16.58 -12.36 13.10
C ASP A 689 16.61 -12.60 11.59
N SER A 690 17.52 -13.47 11.11
CA SER A 690 17.74 -13.64 9.67
C SER A 690 18.13 -15.05 9.25
N VAL A 691 17.73 -15.42 8.04
CA VAL A 691 18.09 -16.67 7.36
C VAL A 691 18.50 -16.37 5.92
N ILE A 692 19.54 -17.06 5.42
CA ILE A 692 19.98 -16.92 4.02
C ILE A 692 19.42 -18.10 3.22
N PHE A 693 18.63 -17.81 2.19
CA PHE A 693 18.20 -18.78 1.19
C PHE A 693 19.18 -18.82 0.03
N TYR A 694 19.53 -20.02 -0.42
CA TYR A 694 20.30 -20.23 -1.65
C TYR A 694 19.49 -21.04 -2.65
N VAL A 695 19.19 -20.44 -3.80
CA VAL A 695 18.53 -21.10 -4.94
C VAL A 695 19.57 -21.36 -6.02
N GLU A 696 19.71 -22.61 -6.44
CA GLU A 696 20.61 -23.01 -7.53
C GLU A 696 20.19 -22.32 -8.84
N PRO A 697 21.11 -21.60 -9.50
CA PRO A 697 20.83 -21.03 -10.81
C PRO A 697 20.63 -22.14 -11.84
N HIS A 698 19.73 -21.93 -12.79
CA HIS A 698 19.65 -22.78 -13.97
C HIS A 698 20.96 -22.70 -14.76
N TRP A 699 21.26 -23.75 -15.55
CA TRP A 699 22.51 -23.77 -16.31
C TRP A 699 22.65 -22.56 -17.25
N TRP A 700 21.54 -22.06 -17.82
CA TRP A 700 21.52 -20.85 -18.67
C TRP A 700 21.65 -19.53 -17.88
N GLU A 701 21.42 -19.55 -16.57
CA GLU A 701 21.60 -18.39 -15.68
C GLU A 701 23.04 -18.23 -15.20
N SER A 702 23.86 -19.27 -15.37
CA SER A 702 25.29 -19.25 -15.06
C SER A 702 26.03 -18.18 -15.87
N SER A 703 27.06 -17.58 -15.27
CA SER A 703 27.91 -16.59 -15.95
C SER A 703 28.57 -17.17 -17.21
N LEU A 704 28.90 -18.46 -17.19
CA LEU A 704 29.46 -19.18 -18.33
C LEU A 704 28.44 -19.31 -19.47
N ALA A 705 27.20 -19.71 -19.19
CA ALA A 705 26.17 -19.83 -20.22
C ALA A 705 25.72 -18.47 -20.76
N LYS A 706 25.67 -17.42 -19.93
CA LYS A 706 25.47 -16.03 -20.38
C LYS A 706 26.60 -15.58 -21.30
N ALA A 707 27.86 -15.88 -20.95
CA ALA A 707 29.02 -15.59 -21.80
C ALA A 707 28.98 -16.37 -23.12
N LEU A 708 28.66 -17.67 -23.08
CA LEU A 708 28.48 -18.50 -24.28
C LEU A 708 27.30 -18.05 -25.12
N GLY A 709 26.19 -17.65 -24.50
CA GLY A 709 25.02 -17.10 -25.17
C GLY A 709 25.32 -15.75 -25.83
N LEU A 710 26.08 -14.89 -25.16
CA LEU A 710 26.58 -13.64 -25.75
C LEU A 710 27.54 -13.93 -26.91
N LEU A 711 28.48 -14.87 -26.75
CA LEU A 711 29.38 -15.29 -27.83
C LEU A 711 28.62 -15.91 -28.99
N ALA A 712 27.59 -16.72 -28.73
CA ALA A 712 26.72 -17.29 -29.75
C ALA A 712 25.89 -16.19 -30.44
N THR A 713 25.44 -15.18 -29.70
CA THR A 713 24.74 -14.02 -30.26
C THR A 713 25.68 -13.17 -31.11
N VAL A 714 26.90 -12.92 -30.64
CA VAL A 714 27.94 -12.22 -31.41
C VAL A 714 28.34 -13.05 -32.63
N ALA A 715 28.50 -14.36 -32.50
CA ALA A 715 28.78 -15.26 -33.61
C ALA A 715 27.61 -15.35 -34.58
N MET A 716 26.37 -15.28 -34.12
CA MET A 716 25.17 -15.23 -34.95
C MET A 716 25.09 -13.88 -35.66
N LEU A 717 25.33 -12.76 -34.98
CA LEU A 717 25.40 -11.43 -35.58
C LEU A 717 26.57 -11.34 -36.56
N TYR A 718 27.70 -11.97 -36.25
CA TYR A 718 28.85 -12.07 -37.13
C TYR A 718 28.57 -12.98 -38.31
N ALA A 719 27.86 -14.11 -38.13
CA ALA A 719 27.41 -14.98 -39.21
C ALA A 719 26.34 -14.30 -40.07
N LEU A 720 25.45 -13.51 -39.48
CA LEU A 720 24.50 -12.65 -40.17
C LEU A 720 25.20 -11.50 -40.89
N TYR A 721 26.29 -10.97 -40.33
CA TYR A 721 27.16 -9.98 -40.96
C TYR A 721 27.94 -10.58 -42.13
N LEU A 722 28.52 -11.76 -41.96
CA LEU A 722 29.17 -12.54 -43.01
C LEU A 722 28.17 -12.99 -44.07
N HIS A 723 26.95 -13.40 -43.68
CA HIS A 723 25.85 -13.72 -44.58
C HIS A 723 25.35 -12.46 -45.28
N ARG A 724 25.28 -11.32 -44.60
CA ARG A 724 24.95 -10.01 -45.20
C ARG A 724 26.03 -9.61 -46.17
N ILE A 725 27.32 -9.81 -45.87
CA ILE A 725 28.45 -9.58 -46.78
C ILE A 725 28.39 -10.55 -47.95
N ALA A 726 28.10 -11.83 -47.74
CA ALA A 726 27.99 -12.82 -48.80
C ALA A 726 26.75 -12.54 -49.68
N ARG A 727 25.63 -12.10 -49.08
CA ARG A 727 24.43 -11.64 -49.77
C ARG A 727 24.67 -10.31 -50.47
N PHE A 728 25.51 -9.44 -49.91
CA PHE A 728 25.94 -8.18 -50.51
C PHE A 728 26.92 -8.42 -51.65
N ARG A 729 27.82 -9.40 -51.54
CA ARG A 729 28.71 -9.87 -52.62
C ARG A 729 27.91 -10.55 -53.71
N ARG A 730 27.00 -11.49 -53.39
CA ARG A 730 26.07 -12.07 -54.38
C ARG A 730 25.17 -11.01 -55.01
N ARG A 731 24.68 -10.03 -54.24
CA ARG A 731 23.93 -8.88 -54.79
C ARG A 731 24.83 -8.00 -55.63
N ASN A 732 26.08 -7.75 -55.27
CA ASN A 732 27.04 -6.96 -56.03
C ASN A 732 27.47 -7.68 -57.29
N GLU A 733 27.69 -8.99 -57.28
CA GLU A 733 27.97 -9.80 -58.48
C GLU A 733 26.73 -9.86 -59.39
N LEU A 734 25.51 -10.01 -58.82
CA LEU A 734 24.25 -9.89 -59.56
C LEU A 734 23.96 -8.46 -60.04
N LEU A 735 24.38 -7.43 -59.30
CA LEU A 735 24.27 -6.02 -59.64
C LEU A 735 25.33 -5.64 -60.66
N GLU A 736 26.54 -6.19 -60.64
CA GLU A 736 27.58 -5.98 -61.63
C GLU A 736 27.22 -6.72 -62.92
N ALA A 737 26.64 -7.92 -62.85
CA ALA A 737 26.04 -8.58 -64.00
C ALA A 737 24.86 -7.76 -64.57
N ARG A 738 23.95 -7.26 -63.72
CA ARG A 738 22.82 -6.38 -64.15
C ARG A 738 23.24 -4.98 -64.55
N VAL A 739 24.31 -4.43 -64.00
CA VAL A 739 24.87 -3.13 -64.36
C VAL A 739 25.64 -3.31 -65.65
N LYS A 740 26.33 -4.42 -65.90
CA LYS A 740 26.95 -4.66 -67.22
C LYS A 740 25.91 -4.89 -68.32
N GLU A 741 24.82 -5.60 -68.02
CA GLU A 741 23.67 -5.77 -68.91
C GLU A 741 22.87 -4.46 -69.08
N ARG A 742 22.63 -3.71 -68.00
CA ARG A 742 21.98 -2.40 -68.03
C ARG A 742 22.86 -1.30 -68.60
N THR A 743 24.18 -1.31 -68.49
CA THR A 743 25.04 -0.25 -69.07
C THR A 743 25.08 -0.38 -70.59
N LEU A 744 25.12 -1.62 -71.11
CA LEU A 744 24.94 -1.88 -72.55
C LEU A 744 23.50 -1.53 -73.03
N ALA A 745 22.48 -1.75 -72.21
CA ALA A 745 21.10 -1.35 -72.52
C ALA A 745 20.84 0.16 -72.31
N PHE A 746 21.51 0.81 -71.37
CA PHE A 746 21.37 2.21 -70.99
C PHE A 746 22.09 3.11 -72.00
N GLU A 747 23.22 2.70 -72.59
CA GLU A 747 23.81 3.42 -73.73
C GLU A 747 22.89 3.38 -74.98
N ARG A 748 22.16 2.29 -75.18
CA ARG A 748 21.17 2.14 -76.26
C ARG A 748 19.90 2.96 -76.01
N VAL A 749 19.39 2.99 -74.78
CA VAL A 749 18.20 3.76 -74.39
C VAL A 749 18.49 5.26 -74.24
N ASN A 750 19.66 5.66 -73.76
CA ASN A 750 19.99 7.07 -73.54
C ASN A 750 20.27 7.84 -74.86
N SER A 751 20.68 7.14 -75.92
CA SER A 751 20.73 7.70 -77.28
C SER A 751 19.34 7.85 -77.91
N GLU A 752 18.40 6.94 -77.64
CA GLU A 752 16.98 7.10 -78.03
C GLU A 752 16.24 8.19 -77.22
N LEU A 753 16.49 8.30 -75.90
CA LEU A 753 15.79 9.23 -75.01
C LEU A 753 16.16 10.69 -75.29
N LYS A 754 17.41 10.95 -75.72
CA LYS A 754 17.85 12.28 -76.17
C LYS A 754 17.12 12.72 -77.44
N ILE A 755 16.83 11.78 -78.34
CA ILE A 755 16.09 12.04 -79.58
C ILE A 755 14.59 12.26 -79.27
N LYS A 756 14.01 11.51 -78.31
CA LYS A 756 12.58 11.66 -77.95
C LYS A 756 12.27 12.89 -77.09
N ASN A 757 13.17 13.34 -76.21
CA ASN A 757 12.94 14.57 -75.43
C ASN A 757 12.92 15.83 -76.31
N LYS A 758 13.76 15.89 -77.35
CA LYS A 758 13.78 17.01 -78.30
C LYS A 758 12.48 17.11 -79.13
N ALA A 759 11.86 15.96 -79.44
CA ALA A 759 10.58 15.90 -80.14
C ALA A 759 9.36 16.33 -79.28
N LEU A 760 9.44 16.22 -77.94
CA LEU A 760 8.38 16.63 -77.02
C LEU A 760 8.33 18.15 -76.77
N GLU A 761 9.48 18.83 -76.78
CA GLU A 761 9.54 20.30 -76.65
C GLU A 761 8.97 21.02 -77.88
N GLU A 762 9.23 20.51 -79.09
CA GLU A 762 8.75 21.11 -80.34
C GLU A 762 7.22 21.00 -80.51
N ALA A 763 6.59 19.95 -79.95
CA ALA A 763 5.14 19.76 -79.95
C ALA A 763 4.38 20.71 -79.00
N ALA A 764 5.06 21.32 -78.02
CA ALA A 764 4.42 22.21 -77.04
C ALA A 764 4.30 23.68 -77.52
N LEU A 765 5.10 24.10 -78.51
CA LEU A 765 5.21 25.50 -78.95
C LEU A 765 4.52 25.80 -80.30
N THR A 766 4.00 24.78 -80.98
CA THR A 766 3.32 24.92 -82.28
C THR A 766 1.82 24.65 -82.15
N ASP A 767 1.02 25.24 -83.05
CA ASP A 767 -0.40 24.92 -83.20
C ASP A 767 -0.56 23.67 -84.07
N PRO A 768 -1.22 22.60 -83.59
CA PRO A 768 -1.26 21.32 -84.29
C PRO A 768 -2.03 21.37 -85.62
N LEU A 769 -2.94 22.33 -85.81
CA LEU A 769 -3.73 22.43 -87.03
C LEU A 769 -2.99 23.20 -88.14
N THR A 770 -2.42 24.36 -87.84
CA THR A 770 -1.80 25.25 -88.85
C THR A 770 -0.29 25.05 -88.99
N GLY A 771 0.37 24.48 -87.98
CA GLY A 771 1.84 24.40 -87.89
C GLY A 771 2.51 25.76 -87.63
N LEU A 772 1.74 26.81 -87.34
CA LEU A 772 2.27 28.10 -86.89
C LEU A 772 2.69 28.04 -85.42
N TYR A 773 3.44 29.05 -84.98
CA TYR A 773 3.65 29.27 -83.55
C TYR A 773 2.30 29.47 -82.86
N ASN A 774 2.13 28.85 -81.69
CA ASN A 774 0.97 29.09 -80.85
C ASN A 774 1.22 30.31 -79.93
N ARG A 775 0.17 30.82 -79.29
CA ARG A 775 0.27 32.00 -78.40
C ARG A 775 1.35 31.87 -77.30
N ARG A 776 1.64 30.66 -76.81
CA ARG A 776 2.67 30.46 -75.77
C ARG A 776 4.10 30.65 -76.30
N ALA A 777 4.32 30.42 -77.59
CA ALA A 777 5.63 30.62 -78.22
C ALA A 777 6.07 32.09 -78.28
N VAL A 778 5.17 33.07 -78.11
CA VAL A 778 5.57 34.48 -78.04
C VAL A 778 6.58 34.74 -76.93
N ASN A 779 6.41 34.11 -75.76
CA ASN A 779 7.35 34.26 -74.65
C ASN A 779 8.76 33.71 -74.96
N SER A 780 8.92 32.83 -75.96
CA SER A 780 10.23 32.28 -76.33
C SER A 780 11.01 33.17 -77.30
N PHE A 781 10.34 33.94 -78.17
CA PHE A 781 11.02 34.82 -79.14
C PHE A 781 10.91 36.32 -78.85
N LEU A 782 9.99 36.75 -77.97
CA LEU A 782 9.74 38.17 -77.66
C LEU A 782 10.99 38.90 -77.13
N PRO A 783 11.81 38.36 -76.20
CA PRO A 783 12.98 39.08 -75.69
C PRO A 783 14.00 39.44 -76.79
N ASN A 784 14.23 38.51 -77.73
CA ASN A 784 15.12 38.74 -78.87
C ASN A 784 14.50 39.70 -79.91
N LEU A 785 13.18 39.69 -80.06
CA LEU A 785 12.49 40.64 -80.95
C LEU A 785 12.61 42.06 -80.38
N LEU A 786 12.38 42.25 -79.07
CA LEU A 786 12.50 43.55 -78.40
C LEU A 786 13.93 44.09 -78.44
N SER A 787 14.95 43.24 -78.26
CA SER A 787 16.34 43.69 -78.39
C SER A 787 16.66 44.20 -79.80
N ILE A 788 16.19 43.52 -80.85
CA ILE A 788 16.36 43.97 -82.24
C ILE A 788 15.64 45.31 -82.50
N VAL A 789 14.43 45.48 -81.95
CA VAL A 789 13.68 46.74 -82.10
C VAL A 789 14.35 47.89 -81.37
N ASN A 790 14.85 47.66 -80.14
CA ASN A 790 15.53 48.68 -79.33
C ASN A 790 16.91 49.05 -79.89
N GLU A 791 17.71 48.08 -80.32
CA GLU A 791 19.00 48.34 -80.98
C GLU A 791 18.84 49.23 -82.22
N ARG A 792 17.78 49.01 -83.00
CA ARG A 792 17.47 49.83 -84.17
C ARG A 792 16.95 51.22 -83.79
N ALA A 793 16.10 51.31 -82.77
CA ALA A 793 15.61 52.59 -82.27
C ALA A 793 16.78 53.49 -81.79
N GLU A 794 17.74 52.93 -81.05
CA GLU A 794 18.95 53.65 -80.61
C GLU A 794 19.85 54.08 -81.78
N GLN A 795 20.02 53.23 -82.80
CA GLN A 795 20.86 53.55 -83.97
C GLN A 795 20.30 54.71 -84.81
N HIS A 796 18.98 54.83 -84.93
CA HIS A 796 18.33 55.87 -85.75
C HIS A 796 18.15 57.23 -85.04
N ALA A 797 18.40 57.32 -83.73
CA ALA A 797 18.39 58.60 -82.99
C ALA A 797 19.50 59.59 -83.43
N HIS A 798 20.42 59.17 -84.32
CA HIS A 798 21.59 59.96 -84.75
C HIS A 798 21.74 60.17 -86.27
N THR A 799 20.81 59.68 -87.10
CA THR A 799 20.82 59.90 -88.57
C THR A 799 19.44 60.32 -89.07
N ASN A 800 19.36 61.48 -89.74
CA ASN A 800 18.09 62.04 -90.21
C ASN A 800 17.65 61.45 -91.59
N GLU A 801 17.86 60.15 -91.82
CA GLU A 801 17.43 59.45 -93.03
C GLU A 801 16.60 58.19 -92.71
N ASN A 802 15.38 58.15 -93.27
CA ASN A 802 14.42 57.04 -93.38
C ASN A 802 14.27 56.08 -92.18
N SER A 803 13.27 56.36 -91.34
CA SER A 803 12.92 55.57 -90.15
C SER A 803 12.14 54.28 -90.50
N GLU A 804 12.80 53.13 -90.41
CA GLU A 804 12.13 51.83 -90.29
C GLU A 804 11.45 51.71 -88.91
N THR A 805 10.31 51.01 -88.84
CA THR A 805 9.55 50.78 -87.59
C THR A 805 9.13 49.31 -87.49
N CYS A 806 8.82 48.84 -86.28
CA CYS A 806 8.17 47.55 -86.07
C CYS A 806 6.66 47.71 -86.25
N ALA A 807 6.03 46.90 -87.09
CA ALA A 807 4.58 46.92 -87.29
C ALA A 807 3.93 45.66 -86.74
N ILE A 808 2.83 45.83 -85.99
CA ILE A 808 2.05 44.75 -85.39
C ILE A 808 0.69 44.74 -86.07
N PHE A 809 0.34 43.61 -86.66
CA PHE A 809 -0.95 43.36 -87.31
C PHE A 809 -1.70 42.31 -86.50
N LEU A 810 -2.88 42.67 -86.01
CA LEU A 810 -3.83 41.71 -85.45
C LEU A 810 -4.92 41.47 -86.50
N ILE A 811 -5.05 40.23 -86.92
CA ILE A 811 -5.85 39.79 -88.06
C ILE A 811 -6.93 38.84 -87.55
N ASP A 812 -8.17 39.03 -87.98
CA ASP A 812 -9.28 38.13 -87.66
C ASP A 812 -10.11 37.85 -88.92
N LEU A 813 -10.51 36.58 -89.09
CA LEU A 813 -11.31 36.15 -90.21
C LEU A 813 -12.79 36.51 -90.03
N ASP A 814 -13.34 37.24 -90.98
CA ASP A 814 -14.70 37.73 -90.89
C ASP A 814 -15.72 36.59 -91.01
N ASN A 815 -16.73 36.60 -90.15
CA ASN A 815 -17.85 35.65 -90.11
C ASN A 815 -17.43 34.17 -90.03
N PHE A 816 -16.23 33.85 -89.51
CA PHE A 816 -15.73 32.48 -89.48
C PHE A 816 -16.62 31.52 -88.68
N LYS A 817 -17.24 31.99 -87.58
CA LYS A 817 -18.25 31.19 -86.86
C LYS A 817 -19.42 30.77 -87.76
N GLN A 818 -19.93 31.67 -88.59
CA GLN A 818 -21.03 31.36 -89.52
C GLN A 818 -20.58 30.37 -90.61
N LEU A 819 -19.31 30.44 -91.03
CA LEU A 819 -18.71 29.47 -91.94
C LEU A 819 -18.67 28.08 -91.29
N ASN A 820 -18.20 27.98 -90.05
CA ASN A 820 -18.20 26.73 -89.29
C ASN A 820 -19.60 26.16 -89.09
N ASP A 821 -20.56 27.01 -88.72
CA ASP A 821 -21.95 26.61 -88.48
C ASP A 821 -22.63 26.12 -89.78
N THR A 822 -22.18 26.60 -90.95
CA THR A 822 -22.76 26.24 -92.26
C THR A 822 -22.09 25.02 -92.89
N PHE A 823 -20.76 24.90 -92.80
CA PHE A 823 -19.98 23.88 -93.53
C PHE A 823 -19.28 22.85 -92.63
N GLY A 824 -19.44 22.97 -91.31
CA GLY A 824 -18.82 22.09 -90.33
C GLY A 824 -17.39 22.49 -89.97
N HIS A 825 -16.96 22.06 -88.78
CA HIS A 825 -15.64 22.38 -88.23
C HIS A 825 -14.48 21.90 -89.12
N ASP A 826 -14.59 20.76 -89.79
CA ASP A 826 -13.54 20.26 -90.70
C ASP A 826 -13.27 21.23 -91.85
N LYS A 827 -14.31 21.93 -92.33
CA LYS A 827 -14.17 22.91 -93.39
C LYS A 827 -13.58 24.22 -92.88
N GLY A 828 -13.97 24.66 -91.68
CA GLY A 828 -13.30 25.79 -91.03
C GLY A 828 -11.84 25.50 -90.71
N ASP A 829 -11.50 24.27 -90.35
CA ASP A 829 -10.12 23.86 -90.14
C ASP A 829 -9.30 23.90 -91.44
N ALA A 830 -9.89 23.47 -92.55
CA ALA A 830 -9.30 23.64 -93.88
C ALA A 830 -9.13 25.12 -94.26
N VAL A 831 -10.08 25.99 -93.89
CA VAL A 831 -9.96 27.45 -94.06
C VAL A 831 -8.78 28.00 -93.26
N LEU A 832 -8.70 27.69 -91.96
CA LEU A 832 -7.61 28.15 -91.10
C LEU A 832 -6.25 27.68 -91.59
N TYR A 833 -6.16 26.43 -92.06
CA TYR A 833 -4.94 25.88 -92.65
C TYR A 833 -4.52 26.68 -93.90
N ASN A 834 -5.43 26.88 -94.86
CA ASN A 834 -5.09 27.55 -96.12
C ASN A 834 -4.85 29.05 -95.94
N VAL A 835 -5.60 29.72 -95.06
CA VAL A 835 -5.32 31.10 -94.65
C VAL A 835 -3.92 31.21 -94.02
N SER A 836 -3.56 30.28 -93.12
CA SER A 836 -2.23 30.30 -92.52
C SER A 836 -1.11 30.17 -93.56
N LYS A 837 -1.31 29.35 -94.61
CA LYS A 837 -0.35 29.18 -95.71
C LYS A 837 -0.28 30.43 -96.60
N ALA A 838 -1.41 31.04 -96.92
CA ALA A 838 -1.45 32.28 -97.68
C ALA A 838 -0.73 33.42 -96.95
N LEU A 839 -0.97 33.59 -95.64
CA LEU A 839 -0.27 34.58 -94.84
C LEU A 839 1.23 34.30 -94.73
N GLN A 840 1.65 33.03 -94.57
CA GLN A 840 3.07 32.65 -94.55
C GLN A 840 3.81 33.03 -95.84
N LEU A 841 3.15 32.94 -97.00
CA LEU A 841 3.74 33.30 -98.29
C LEU A 841 3.97 34.81 -98.45
N VAL A 842 3.20 35.63 -97.74
CA VAL A 842 3.37 37.10 -97.73
C VAL A 842 4.48 37.52 -96.75
N CYS A 843 4.71 36.73 -95.70
CA CYS A 843 5.66 37.02 -94.61
C CYS A 843 7.11 36.63 -94.96
N ARG A 844 8.08 37.38 -94.42
CA ARG A 844 9.51 37.03 -94.46
C ARG A 844 9.86 36.08 -93.33
N SER A 845 11.01 35.42 -93.42
CA SER A 845 11.54 34.57 -92.34
C SER A 845 11.80 35.31 -91.02
N SER A 846 12.04 36.63 -91.10
CA SER A 846 12.16 37.53 -89.96
C SER A 846 10.83 37.80 -89.28
N ASP A 847 9.73 37.70 -90.01
CA ASP A 847 8.39 38.07 -89.54
C ASP A 847 7.82 36.91 -88.72
N LYS A 848 7.11 37.25 -87.64
CA LYS A 848 6.55 36.25 -86.73
C LYS A 848 5.05 36.20 -86.90
N LEU A 849 4.59 35.15 -87.60
CA LEU A 849 3.18 34.83 -87.76
C LEU A 849 2.78 33.78 -86.72
N VAL A 850 1.79 34.13 -85.90
CA VAL A 850 1.33 33.34 -84.75
C VAL A 850 -0.17 33.12 -84.89
N ARG A 851 -0.64 31.90 -84.63
CA ARG A 851 -2.06 31.66 -84.41
C ARG A 851 -2.41 32.12 -82.99
N TRP A 852 -3.06 33.28 -82.92
CA TRP A 852 -3.28 34.00 -81.66
C TRP A 852 -4.51 33.49 -80.91
N GLY A 853 -5.55 33.12 -81.66
CA GLY A 853 -6.82 32.60 -81.17
C GLY A 853 -7.41 31.55 -82.12
N GLY A 854 -8.71 31.29 -81.99
CA GLY A 854 -9.40 30.31 -82.83
C GLY A 854 -9.33 30.65 -84.32
N GLU A 855 -9.70 31.88 -84.67
CA GLU A 855 -9.72 32.45 -86.03
C GLU A 855 -8.84 33.72 -86.18
N GLU A 856 -8.03 34.00 -85.15
CA GLU A 856 -7.19 35.19 -85.04
C GLU A 856 -5.71 34.88 -85.27
N PHE A 857 -5.02 35.77 -85.97
CA PHE A 857 -3.59 35.72 -86.25
C PHE A 857 -2.91 37.00 -85.78
N LEU A 858 -1.74 36.85 -85.14
CA LEU A 858 -0.86 37.95 -84.79
C LEU A 858 0.35 37.89 -85.71
N LEU A 859 0.61 38.98 -86.43
CA LEU A 859 1.76 39.13 -87.30
C LEU A 859 2.63 40.29 -86.82
N VAL A 860 3.89 39.98 -86.54
CA VAL A 860 4.90 40.94 -86.10
C VAL A 860 5.95 41.10 -87.19
N VAL A 861 6.11 42.33 -87.67
CA VAL A 861 7.09 42.70 -88.69
C VAL A 861 8.15 43.58 -88.04
N PRO A 862 9.33 43.05 -87.68
CA PRO A 862 10.31 43.78 -86.86
C PRO A 862 10.95 45.00 -87.54
N SER A 863 10.85 45.13 -88.86
CA SER A 863 11.31 46.28 -89.63
C SER A 863 10.52 46.44 -90.93
N ILE A 864 9.87 47.59 -91.06
CA ILE A 864 9.18 48.05 -92.27
C ILE A 864 9.24 49.58 -92.36
N ASN A 865 9.43 50.12 -93.56
CA ASN A 865 9.29 51.56 -93.80
C ASN A 865 7.83 51.98 -93.63
N LYS A 866 7.56 53.04 -92.86
CA LYS A 866 6.18 53.50 -92.57
C LYS A 866 5.32 53.68 -93.83
N GLY A 867 5.89 54.19 -94.92
CA GLY A 867 5.19 54.37 -96.20
C GLY A 867 4.82 53.07 -96.95
N ASP A 868 5.48 51.95 -96.64
CA ASP A 868 5.20 50.66 -97.29
C ASP A 868 4.20 49.80 -96.52
N ILE A 869 3.80 50.19 -95.29
CA ILE A 869 2.77 49.49 -94.49
C ILE A 869 1.48 49.31 -95.30
N SER A 870 1.06 50.34 -96.03
CA SER A 870 -0.15 50.26 -96.87
C SER A 870 -0.01 49.26 -98.02
N LYS A 871 1.18 49.12 -98.62
CA LYS A 871 1.43 48.13 -99.68
C LYS A 871 1.52 46.72 -99.12
N PHE A 872 2.11 46.55 -97.94
CA PHE A 872 2.16 45.27 -97.25
C PHE A 872 0.74 44.80 -96.88
N ASN A 873 -0.08 45.69 -96.34
CA ASN A 873 -1.47 45.43 -96.01
C ASN A 873 -2.28 44.95 -97.23
N LYS A 874 -2.12 45.60 -98.39
CA LYS A 874 -2.80 45.21 -99.62
C LYS A 874 -2.49 43.75 -100.02
N ARG A 875 -1.23 43.33 -99.89
CA ARG A 875 -0.82 41.95 -100.18
C ARG A 875 -1.40 40.92 -99.20
N LEU A 876 -1.65 41.31 -97.95
CA LEU A 876 -2.29 40.41 -96.98
C LEU A 876 -3.72 40.08 -97.39
N HIS A 877 -4.52 41.10 -97.71
CA HIS A 877 -5.90 40.91 -98.19
C HIS A 877 -5.97 40.12 -99.49
N GLU A 878 -5.16 40.47 -100.50
CA GLU A 878 -5.10 39.76 -101.79
C GLU A 878 -4.70 38.27 -101.65
N SER A 879 -3.96 37.92 -100.59
CA SER A 879 -3.48 36.54 -100.40
C SER A 879 -4.60 35.54 -100.08
N ILE A 880 -5.72 36.00 -99.49
CA ILE A 880 -6.82 35.12 -99.10
C ILE A 880 -8.05 35.24 -100.01
N GLU A 881 -8.15 36.29 -100.81
CA GLU A 881 -9.34 36.64 -101.58
C GLU A 881 -9.87 35.47 -102.44
N ASN A 882 -8.95 34.76 -103.10
CA ASN A 882 -9.28 33.64 -104.00
C ASN A 882 -9.28 32.26 -103.31
N LEU A 883 -8.99 32.17 -102.01
CA LEU A 883 -8.97 30.89 -101.30
C LEU A 883 -10.34 30.22 -101.27
N HIS A 884 -11.42 30.99 -101.36
CA HIS A 884 -12.77 30.43 -101.46
C HIS A 884 -12.94 29.50 -102.68
N ILE A 885 -12.24 29.77 -103.78
CA ILE A 885 -12.26 28.92 -104.99
C ILE A 885 -11.58 27.59 -104.69
N ALA A 886 -10.38 27.63 -104.12
CA ALA A 886 -9.61 26.44 -103.78
C ALA A 886 -10.30 25.58 -102.70
N LEU A 887 -11.11 26.22 -101.86
CA LEU A 887 -11.87 25.58 -100.79
C LEU A 887 -13.31 25.27 -101.19
N GLU A 888 -13.74 25.53 -102.41
CA GLU A 888 -15.11 25.30 -102.89
C GLU A 888 -16.19 25.97 -102.00
N LEU A 889 -15.92 27.19 -101.55
CA LEU A 889 -16.83 28.03 -100.76
C LEU A 889 -17.58 29.03 -101.65
N PRO A 890 -18.86 29.33 -101.37
CA PRO A 890 -19.70 30.17 -102.23
C PRO A 890 -19.39 31.67 -102.16
N THR A 891 -18.68 32.12 -101.12
CA THR A 891 -18.31 33.53 -100.90
C THR A 891 -16.83 33.64 -100.59
N SER A 892 -16.19 34.76 -100.96
CA SER A 892 -14.81 35.06 -100.59
C SER A 892 -14.62 35.05 -99.08
N ILE A 893 -13.42 34.65 -98.65
CA ILE A 893 -13.00 34.77 -97.26
C ILE A 893 -12.39 36.17 -97.12
N THR A 894 -12.91 36.96 -96.19
CA THR A 894 -12.42 38.30 -95.88
C THR A 894 -11.81 38.35 -94.48
N MET A 895 -11.00 39.37 -94.21
CA MET A 895 -10.39 39.56 -92.90
C MET A 895 -10.50 41.01 -92.46
N SER A 896 -10.64 41.23 -91.16
CA SER A 896 -10.48 42.55 -90.56
C SER A 896 -9.08 42.63 -89.94
N ILE A 897 -8.39 43.77 -90.09
CA ILE A 897 -7.03 43.94 -89.56
C ILE A 897 -6.89 45.25 -88.76
N GLY A 898 -6.35 45.15 -87.56
CA GLY A 898 -5.89 46.28 -86.77
C GLY A 898 -4.37 46.37 -86.76
N VAL A 899 -3.83 47.58 -86.98
CA VAL A 899 -2.37 47.79 -87.10
C VAL A 899 -1.91 48.92 -86.19
N THR A 900 -0.77 48.73 -85.54
CA THR A 900 -0.01 49.79 -84.87
C THR A 900 1.50 49.63 -85.13
N THR A 901 2.28 50.64 -84.78
CA THR A 901 3.74 50.65 -84.97
C THR A 901 4.48 50.92 -83.68
N LEU A 902 5.69 50.39 -83.52
CA LEU A 902 6.60 50.67 -82.40
C LEU A 902 8.02 51.04 -82.91
N PRO A 903 8.77 51.88 -82.15
CA PRO A 903 8.35 52.56 -80.92
C PRO A 903 7.45 53.78 -81.19
N TRP A 904 6.75 54.29 -80.16
CA TRP A 904 5.91 55.50 -80.23
C TRP A 904 6.69 56.78 -79.90
N ASP A 905 7.73 56.65 -79.09
CA ASP A 905 8.68 57.68 -78.69
C ASP A 905 10.11 57.15 -78.82
N ASP A 906 11.10 57.91 -78.34
CA ASP A 906 12.51 57.49 -78.37
C ASP A 906 12.89 56.56 -77.21
N SER A 907 11.91 56.02 -76.47
CA SER A 907 12.15 55.12 -75.35
C SER A 907 12.27 53.66 -75.78
N ALA A 908 13.01 52.88 -75.00
CA ALA A 908 13.17 51.45 -75.25
C ALA A 908 11.82 50.72 -75.08
N VAL A 909 11.45 49.94 -76.09
CA VAL A 909 10.29 49.05 -76.08
C VAL A 909 10.55 47.89 -75.12
N ASP A 910 9.75 47.82 -74.07
CA ASP A 910 9.73 46.68 -73.16
C ASP A 910 8.51 45.78 -73.39
N ALA A 911 8.43 44.70 -72.62
CA ALA A 911 7.31 43.76 -72.72
C ALA A 911 5.95 44.41 -72.39
N ARG A 912 5.94 45.47 -71.57
CA ARG A 912 4.70 46.19 -71.20
C ARG A 912 4.21 47.06 -72.36
N LEU A 913 5.10 47.79 -73.01
CA LEU A 913 4.77 48.59 -74.19
C LEU A 913 4.33 47.69 -75.37
N TRP A 914 4.91 46.50 -75.50
CA TRP A 914 4.47 45.46 -76.42
C TRP A 914 3.01 45.04 -76.17
N GLU A 915 2.65 44.71 -74.93
CA GLU A 915 1.28 44.34 -74.57
C GLU A 915 0.29 45.47 -74.87
N HIS A 916 0.66 46.71 -74.55
CA HIS A 916 -0.13 47.89 -74.87
C HIS A 916 -0.31 48.08 -76.39
N ALA A 917 0.71 47.82 -77.19
CA ALA A 917 0.62 47.90 -78.65
C ALA A 917 -0.31 46.82 -79.24
N VAL A 918 -0.29 45.60 -78.69
CA VAL A 918 -1.27 44.57 -79.07
C VAL A 918 -2.70 45.02 -78.71
N LEU A 919 -2.93 45.69 -77.58
CA LEU A 919 -4.24 46.26 -77.23
C LEU A 919 -4.68 47.38 -78.19
N ILE A 920 -3.76 48.23 -78.65
CA ILE A 920 -4.08 49.24 -79.68
C ILE A 920 -4.45 48.55 -81.00
N ALA A 921 -3.70 47.51 -81.41
CA ALA A 921 -4.01 46.76 -82.62
C ALA A 921 -5.38 46.06 -82.51
N ASP A 922 -5.71 45.48 -81.36
CA ASP A 922 -7.02 44.88 -81.11
C ASP A 922 -8.16 45.91 -81.15
N TRP A 923 -7.95 47.07 -80.51
CA TRP A 923 -8.92 48.16 -80.59
C TRP A 923 -9.07 48.68 -82.03
N ALA A 924 -7.98 48.78 -82.80
CA ALA A 924 -8.03 49.14 -84.21
C ALA A 924 -8.82 48.12 -85.04
N LEU A 925 -8.63 46.82 -84.76
CA LEU A 925 -9.38 45.72 -85.37
C LEU A 925 -10.87 45.82 -85.06
N TYR A 926 -11.23 46.12 -83.80
CA TYR A 926 -12.61 46.34 -83.39
C TYR A 926 -13.28 47.50 -84.16
N GLN A 927 -12.54 48.59 -84.40
CA GLN A 927 -13.06 49.71 -85.22
C GLN A 927 -13.31 49.32 -86.68
N VAL A 928 -12.52 48.41 -87.26
CA VAL A 928 -12.79 47.86 -88.60
C VAL A 928 -14.05 47.01 -88.58
N LYS A 929 -14.18 46.10 -87.60
CA LYS A 929 -15.33 45.20 -87.50
C LYS A 929 -16.66 45.95 -87.37
N ASN A 930 -16.68 47.09 -86.67
CA ASN A 930 -17.87 47.93 -86.53
C ASN A 930 -18.17 48.80 -87.76
N ASN A 931 -17.21 49.03 -88.65
CA ASN A 931 -17.35 49.87 -89.83
C ASN A 931 -17.60 49.06 -91.13
N GLY A 932 -18.08 47.82 -91.01
CA GLY A 932 -18.48 46.99 -92.15
C GLY A 932 -17.61 45.77 -92.42
N ARG A 933 -16.52 45.56 -91.65
CA ARG A 933 -15.53 44.48 -91.86
C ARG A 933 -14.76 44.60 -93.19
N ASP A 934 -13.93 43.61 -93.51
CA ASP A 934 -13.10 43.54 -94.72
C ASP A 934 -12.25 44.80 -94.96
N GLY A 935 -11.42 45.14 -93.98
CA GLY A 935 -10.66 46.38 -94.03
C GLY A 935 -9.49 46.41 -93.05
N THR A 936 -8.74 47.51 -93.10
CA THR A 936 -7.61 47.72 -92.20
C THR A 936 -7.62 49.11 -91.60
N SER A 937 -7.45 49.17 -90.28
CA SER A 937 -7.27 50.41 -89.53
C SER A 937 -5.84 50.48 -88.99
N LEU A 938 -5.08 51.47 -89.45
CA LEU A 938 -3.78 51.82 -88.88
C LEU A 938 -3.97 52.90 -87.82
N VAL A 939 -3.56 52.60 -86.60
CA VAL A 939 -3.57 53.54 -85.49
C VAL A 939 -2.13 53.94 -85.19
N THR A 940 -1.87 55.25 -85.29
CA THR A 940 -0.61 55.84 -84.84
C THR A 940 -0.82 56.51 -83.49
N ALA A 941 0.02 56.16 -82.52
CA ALA A 941 -0.01 56.70 -81.17
C ALA A 941 0.99 57.85 -81.02
N SER A 942 0.57 58.90 -80.31
CA SER A 942 1.48 59.96 -79.86
C SER A 942 2.36 59.48 -78.69
N GLN A 943 3.46 60.18 -78.43
CA GLN A 943 4.39 59.86 -77.33
C GLN A 943 3.70 59.81 -75.96
N GLU A 944 2.65 60.61 -75.76
CA GLU A 944 1.91 60.67 -74.49
C GLU A 944 1.14 59.38 -74.16
N MET A 945 0.94 58.48 -75.13
CA MET A 945 0.26 57.20 -74.87
C MET A 945 1.01 56.29 -73.90
N VAL A 946 2.33 56.43 -73.74
CA VAL A 946 3.12 55.61 -72.81
C VAL A 946 2.64 55.76 -71.36
N LEU A 947 2.11 56.93 -70.98
CA LEU A 947 1.62 57.25 -69.63
C LEU A 947 0.10 57.11 -69.49
N TRP A 948 -0.60 56.65 -70.53
CA TRP A 948 -2.05 56.54 -70.50
C TRP A 948 -2.49 55.49 -69.47
N PRO A 949 -3.43 55.82 -68.55
CA PRO A 949 -3.79 54.91 -67.46
C PRO A 949 -4.84 53.86 -67.85
N ASP A 950 -5.66 54.13 -68.88
CA ASP A 950 -6.83 53.30 -69.21
C ASP A 950 -6.73 52.68 -70.61
N TRP A 951 -6.25 51.44 -70.65
CA TRP A 951 -6.04 50.67 -71.89
C TRP A 951 -7.27 49.86 -72.32
N GLY A 952 -8.44 50.07 -71.69
CA GLY A 952 -9.69 49.47 -72.12
C GLY A 952 -10.24 50.10 -73.41
N VAL A 953 -11.28 49.49 -73.99
CA VAL A 953 -11.90 49.97 -75.24
C VAL A 953 -12.44 51.40 -75.13
N GLU A 954 -13.11 51.74 -74.01
CA GLU A 954 -13.59 53.11 -73.75
C GLU A 954 -12.43 54.08 -73.49
N GLY A 955 -11.39 53.63 -72.76
CA GLY A 955 -10.17 54.39 -72.51
C GLY A 955 -9.41 54.76 -73.78
N LEU A 956 -9.23 53.80 -74.70
CA LEU A 956 -8.60 54.02 -76.01
C LEU A 956 -9.47 54.91 -76.92
N SER A 957 -10.79 54.78 -76.84
CA SER A 957 -11.71 55.69 -77.55
C SER A 957 -11.58 57.13 -77.04
N THR A 958 -11.48 57.29 -75.72
CA THR A 958 -11.21 58.59 -75.07
C THR A 958 -9.84 59.15 -75.48
N ALA A 959 -8.82 58.29 -75.60
CA ALA A 959 -7.49 58.70 -76.08
C ALA A 959 -7.53 59.21 -77.53
N LYS A 960 -8.33 58.61 -78.41
CA LYS A 960 -8.58 59.11 -79.78
C LYS A 960 -9.28 60.47 -79.77
N GLU A 961 -10.31 60.66 -78.95
CA GLU A 961 -11.01 61.95 -78.83
C GLU A 961 -10.08 63.08 -78.35
N ARG A 962 -9.09 62.75 -77.52
CA ARG A 962 -8.02 63.67 -77.07
C ARG A 962 -6.91 63.89 -78.11
N GLY A 963 -6.99 63.26 -79.28
CA GLY A 963 -5.96 63.35 -80.32
C GLY A 963 -4.69 62.54 -80.06
N LEU A 964 -4.66 61.68 -79.02
CA LEU A 964 -3.50 60.86 -78.66
C LEU A 964 -3.33 59.65 -79.57
N LEU A 965 -4.44 59.19 -80.17
CA LEU A 965 -4.47 58.15 -81.19
C LEU A 965 -5.05 58.72 -82.48
N GLN A 966 -4.29 58.64 -83.56
CA GLN A 966 -4.77 59.00 -84.90
C GLN A 966 -5.05 57.73 -85.68
N LEU A 967 -6.32 57.53 -85.99
CA LEU A 967 -6.81 56.40 -86.77
C LEU A 967 -6.87 56.77 -88.25
N THR A 968 -6.18 55.99 -89.09
CA THR A 968 -6.18 56.11 -90.54
C THR A 968 -6.70 54.81 -91.15
N LEU A 969 -7.81 54.89 -91.90
CA LEU A 969 -8.29 53.75 -92.67
C LEU A 969 -7.40 53.58 -93.91
N LEU A 970 -6.78 52.41 -94.03
CA LEU A 970 -5.96 52.06 -95.18
C LEU A 970 -6.87 51.40 -96.23
N GLY A 971 -7.25 52.14 -97.26
CA GLY A 971 -8.20 51.68 -98.28
C GLY A 971 -7.71 50.45 -99.04
N GLY A 972 -8.39 49.31 -98.84
CA GLY A 972 -8.47 48.19 -99.77
C GLY A 972 -9.68 48.40 -100.69
N ASN A 973 -9.46 48.26 -102.00
CA ASN A 973 -10.33 48.58 -103.15
C ASN A 973 -11.84 48.84 -102.90
N SER A 974 -12.28 50.02 -103.34
CA SER A 974 -13.62 50.22 -103.88
C SER A 974 -13.87 49.26 -105.05
N ARG A 975 -14.76 48.28 -104.89
CA ARG A 975 -15.62 47.74 -105.96
C ARG A 975 -16.82 47.00 -105.35
N PHE A 976 -17.96 47.29 -105.98
CA PHE A 976 -19.32 46.80 -105.77
C PHE A 976 -19.47 45.29 -105.93
#